data_AF-A0A1F3C5F4-F1
#
_entry.id   AF-A0A1F3C5F4-F1
#
_cell.length_a   1.000
_cell.length_b   1.000
_cell.length_c   1.000
_cell.angle_alpha   90.00
_cell.angle_beta   90.00
_cell.angle_gamma   90.00
#
_symmetry.space_group_name_H-M   'P 1'
#
loop_
_entity.id
_entity.type
_entity.pdbx_description
1 polymer ?
#
loop_
_entity_poly.entity_id
_entity_poly.type
_entity_poly.pdbx_seq_one_letter_code
_entity_poly.pdbx_strand_id
1 'polypeptide(L)'
;MGDLQSQALGGLIPRRVPDAYIRAEVAAFPLTSELAFWNAMTELAPSLDESLGGGADAPTRDLWRDCEKALSEHASGWSLDRLIALRDFFWFSQPSAAGEPRQSRRPQPVPMHRYLQHLTEVHLEAHPGATEVVESMETTALDAVTHYRWLTFALPEDVLLAATGAEFPPTRVVMEPPLLVRRLLDQGVTEIHHHVGAGMDFPLLWASLLAALASSALDPNALSGPGQPLKGGETWLRWLLATAVTRCLLAEFLLSKEKLLPDFVASRGRMQPHGRRVLERALRAMRSGRDVHLPEFFELRDLYQDMHPAGSVIEVEGAPRTLDKVWRRCDPIAVRLSLAAPDAGERWLVLRALARLDDPKNLVDEEYARGTSEFSRLFWQVLRVRCLFYRSIVQRPMTAGLQWFVRFADRIGAYRRPLRAARTEISYHVAGGGQPIAALEVRITPDPSPFTLAEQLWDLASSWDRVLDGVAGRREPEFGVLLHFAKQRDERKRWASGCPPAFGSETHGEPHPQGAIRLGGRYADYFVEQSTRAQAIVDLLDAVPTALWLVRGLDVASDELSVPTWVLVPLYRYVLWRSASTAATRPFEELPPLRATAHVGEDFRHLMEGLRRVYECIQYVLKRSGGRLGHATALGVEPRLWAESVGSVMMPAEERLWDLVFEWRLYSHYRVPVELRAAAPPGRVLRVEKDIHELSERVFMRNCEPSELAEAHHVLHQLWCPPVAVGEIAGLGLDAFARALRRVDWDRVRSRGRVHAILEGYREYEDVFRRGQQLVDVTLDESEIAALQVAQDALRRCAGALGIVVEVNPSSNLLIGNLLDLRNHPILRLFPPEPQEGAPPAVPIAVGADDPVTFSTYLLREYSLLHEAAKGAGYSERAVLDWLAAIQQTSLDARFTEPWRPTAREKAGVLLDKLDDFLQRPRTSTSRRKEALASHALASPFAPPFAH
;
A
#
# COMPACT_ATOMS: atom_id res chain seq x y z
N MET A 1 46.82 -11.63 -20.32
CA MET A 1 45.99 -10.44 -20.04
C MET A 1 44.64 -10.62 -20.70
N GLY A 2 43.78 -11.46 -20.12
CA GLY A 2 42.46 -11.75 -20.71
C GLY A 2 41.58 -12.70 -19.89
N ASP A 3 41.75 -12.79 -18.56
CA ASP A 3 40.97 -13.74 -17.75
C ASP A 3 40.81 -13.31 -16.26
N LEU A 4 40.84 -12.00 -15.98
CA LEU A 4 40.79 -11.49 -14.58
C LEU A 4 39.70 -10.43 -14.32
N GLN A 5 38.72 -10.25 -15.22
CA GLN A 5 37.66 -9.24 -15.05
C GLN A 5 36.23 -9.81 -14.84
N SER A 6 36.02 -11.12 -14.76
CA SER A 6 34.69 -11.71 -14.52
C SER A 6 34.42 -12.17 -13.07
N GLN A 7 35.35 -11.96 -12.13
CA GLN A 7 35.27 -12.50 -10.76
C GLN A 7 34.86 -11.49 -9.67
N ALA A 8 34.07 -10.47 -9.98
CA ALA A 8 33.57 -9.53 -8.97
C ALA A 8 32.05 -9.32 -9.03
N LEU A 9 31.26 -10.39 -9.19
CA LEU A 9 29.82 -10.35 -8.93
C LEU A 9 29.39 -11.67 -8.26
N GLY A 10 28.96 -11.58 -7.00
CA GLY A 10 28.12 -12.60 -6.37
C GLY A 10 28.83 -13.80 -5.75
N GLY A 11 29.66 -13.59 -4.73
CA GLY A 11 29.82 -14.62 -3.70
C GLY A 11 28.46 -14.83 -3.01
N LEU A 12 28.05 -16.08 -2.83
CA LEU A 12 26.83 -16.49 -2.12
C LEU A 12 26.77 -15.86 -0.71
N ILE A 13 26.14 -14.68 -0.59
CA ILE A 13 25.76 -14.14 0.70
C ILE A 13 24.43 -14.82 1.06
N PRO A 14 24.35 -15.61 2.14
CA PRO A 14 23.07 -16.13 2.61
C PRO A 14 22.08 -14.98 2.77
N ARG A 15 20.77 -15.20 2.55
CA ARG A 15 19.72 -14.23 2.93
C ARG A 15 19.90 -13.89 4.42
N ARG A 16 20.61 -12.81 4.70
CA ARG A 16 20.84 -12.27 6.04
C ARG A 16 19.93 -11.08 6.20
N VAL A 17 19.38 -10.96 7.39
CA VAL A 17 18.59 -9.79 7.74
C VAL A 17 19.50 -8.54 7.65
N PRO A 18 19.04 -7.47 6.97
CA PRO A 18 19.85 -6.27 6.79
C PRO A 18 20.30 -5.67 8.14
N ASP A 19 21.54 -5.20 8.21
CA ASP A 19 22.05 -4.45 9.38
C ASP A 19 21.13 -3.27 9.72
N ALA A 20 20.72 -2.54 8.68
CA ALA A 20 19.79 -1.42 8.76
C ALA A 20 18.48 -1.75 9.50
N TYR A 21 17.93 -2.95 9.27
CA TYR A 21 16.72 -3.41 9.96
C TYR A 21 16.97 -3.60 11.46
N ILE A 22 18.03 -4.34 11.81
CA ILE A 22 18.36 -4.63 13.21
C ILE A 22 18.62 -3.34 13.98
N ARG A 23 19.36 -2.40 13.38
CA ARG A 23 19.59 -1.07 13.96
C ARG A 23 18.29 -0.32 14.19
N ALA A 24 17.40 -0.27 13.19
CA ALA A 24 16.13 0.43 13.29
C ALA A 24 15.23 -0.15 14.38
N GLU A 25 15.11 -1.48 14.48
CA GLU A 25 14.28 -2.14 15.48
C GLU A 25 14.83 -1.94 16.91
N VAL A 26 16.14 -2.08 17.12
CA VAL A 26 16.77 -1.77 18.42
C VAL A 26 16.60 -0.30 18.76
N ALA A 27 16.84 0.59 17.80
CA ALA A 27 16.73 2.03 17.99
C ALA A 27 15.31 2.42 18.38
N ALA A 28 14.27 1.92 17.71
CA ALA A 28 12.88 2.32 17.92
C ALA A 28 12.20 1.69 19.15
N PHE A 29 12.72 0.58 19.67
CA PHE A 29 12.07 -0.26 20.68
C PHE A 29 11.53 0.49 21.92
N PRO A 30 12.26 1.47 22.52
CA PRO A 30 11.77 2.25 23.65
C PRO A 30 10.46 3.04 23.42
N LEU A 31 10.11 3.31 22.16
CA LEU A 31 8.91 4.03 21.74
C LEU A 31 7.83 3.11 21.13
N THR A 32 8.21 1.94 20.62
CA THR A 32 7.32 1.06 19.84
C THR A 32 6.96 -0.25 20.54
N SER A 33 7.56 -0.56 21.69
CA SER A 33 7.22 -1.76 22.47
C SER A 33 5.99 -1.53 23.34
N GLU A 34 5.11 -2.54 23.37
CA GLU A 34 4.01 -2.58 24.33
C GLU A 34 4.52 -2.62 25.78
N LEU A 35 5.68 -3.25 26.04
CA LEU A 35 6.24 -3.32 27.39
C LEU A 35 6.67 -1.93 27.91
N ALA A 36 7.22 -1.09 27.04
CA ALA A 36 7.52 0.30 27.38
C ALA A 36 6.24 1.10 27.72
N PHE A 37 5.13 0.78 27.03
CA PHE A 37 3.81 1.33 27.31
C PHE A 37 3.28 0.83 28.67
N TRP A 38 3.27 -0.49 28.91
CA TRP A 38 2.77 -1.12 30.15
C TRP A 38 3.52 -0.65 31.40
N ASN A 39 4.82 -0.35 31.26
CA ASN A 39 5.68 0.13 32.36
C ASN A 39 5.73 1.65 32.52
N ALA A 40 5.01 2.42 31.68
CA ALA A 40 4.99 3.87 31.71
C ALA A 40 6.38 4.53 31.78
N MET A 41 7.33 4.00 31.00
CA MET A 41 8.74 4.38 31.11
C MET A 41 8.96 5.87 30.75
N THR A 42 9.82 6.55 31.50
CA THR A 42 10.21 7.96 31.24
C THR A 42 11.72 8.13 31.09
N GLU A 43 12.48 7.08 31.36
CA GLU A 43 13.95 7.02 31.28
C GLU A 43 14.42 5.57 31.04
N LEU A 44 15.68 5.44 30.63
CA LEU A 44 16.37 4.18 30.38
C LEU A 44 17.57 4.07 31.35
N ALA A 45 17.58 3.04 32.20
CA ALA A 45 18.65 2.85 33.20
C ALA A 45 19.77 1.94 32.65
N PRO A 46 21.01 2.44 32.48
CA PRO A 46 22.11 1.64 31.93
C PRO A 46 22.58 0.50 32.85
N SER A 47 22.31 0.59 34.17
CA SER A 47 22.69 -0.47 35.12
C SER A 47 21.92 -1.77 34.93
N LEU A 48 20.71 -1.71 34.35
CA LEU A 48 19.77 -2.84 34.23
C LEU A 48 19.42 -3.56 35.55
N ASP A 49 19.91 -3.07 36.69
CA ASP A 49 19.68 -3.62 38.01
C ASP A 49 18.29 -3.23 38.56
N GLU A 50 17.75 -4.08 39.45
CA GLU A 50 16.64 -3.74 40.34
C GLU A 50 17.06 -2.54 41.18
N SER A 51 16.41 -1.39 40.99
CA SER A 51 16.89 -0.14 41.57
C SER A 51 17.11 -0.26 43.09
N LEU A 52 18.20 0.37 43.55
CA LEU A 52 18.54 0.73 44.92
C LEU A 52 17.40 1.57 45.57
N GLY A 53 16.28 0.92 45.83
CA GLY A 53 15.00 1.53 46.20
C GLY A 53 13.86 0.52 46.36
N GLY A 54 14.13 -0.69 46.85
CA GLY A 54 13.13 -1.55 47.52
C GLY A 54 11.89 -1.99 46.72
N GLY A 55 11.95 -2.04 45.39
CA GLY A 55 10.89 -2.58 44.54
C GLY A 55 11.42 -3.63 43.55
N ALA A 56 10.62 -4.66 43.25
CA ALA A 56 10.99 -5.83 42.46
C ALA A 56 11.09 -5.60 40.93
N ASP A 57 10.90 -4.38 40.44
CA ASP A 57 10.75 -4.09 39.02
C ASP A 57 12.01 -3.43 38.44
N ALA A 58 12.55 -3.98 37.34
CA ALA A 58 13.67 -3.42 36.56
C ALA A 58 13.22 -3.17 35.11
N PRO A 59 12.47 -2.07 34.83
CA PRO A 59 11.77 -1.90 33.55
C PRO A 59 12.68 -1.89 32.31
N THR A 60 13.88 -1.30 32.40
CA THR A 60 14.84 -1.28 31.28
C THR A 60 15.42 -2.67 31.00
N ARG A 61 15.62 -3.50 32.04
CA ARG A 61 16.05 -4.91 31.89
C ARG A 61 14.98 -5.71 31.17
N ASP A 62 13.72 -5.54 31.58
CA ASP A 62 12.61 -6.26 30.99
C ASP A 62 12.36 -5.79 29.54
N LEU A 63 12.48 -4.48 29.27
CA LEU A 63 12.46 -3.93 27.91
C LEU A 63 13.56 -4.53 27.02
N TRP A 64 14.79 -4.63 27.53
CA TRP A 64 15.88 -5.26 26.79
C TRP A 64 15.61 -6.74 26.51
N ARG A 65 15.11 -7.50 27.50
CA ARG A 65 14.75 -8.91 27.30
C ARG A 65 13.66 -9.10 26.24
N ASP A 66 12.68 -8.21 26.20
CA ASP A 66 11.63 -8.22 25.18
C ASP A 66 12.19 -7.88 23.79
N CYS A 67 13.09 -6.88 23.72
CA CYS A 67 13.82 -6.52 22.48
C CYS A 67 14.67 -7.68 21.97
N GLU A 68 15.46 -8.29 22.85
CA GLU A 68 16.31 -9.43 22.56
C GLU A 68 15.46 -10.61 22.05
N LYS A 69 14.35 -10.92 22.72
CA LYS A 69 13.43 -11.98 22.28
C LYS A 69 12.84 -11.69 20.90
N ALA A 70 12.35 -10.48 20.68
CA ALA A 70 11.77 -10.07 19.40
C ALA A 70 12.79 -10.15 18.24
N LEU A 71 14.06 -9.85 18.51
CA LEU A 71 15.13 -9.92 17.52
C LEU A 71 15.71 -11.33 17.38
N SER A 72 15.65 -12.19 18.39
CA SER A 72 16.26 -13.52 18.37
C SER A 72 15.74 -14.40 17.21
N GLU A 73 14.49 -14.19 16.81
CA GLU A 73 13.84 -14.88 15.68
C GLU A 73 14.33 -14.38 14.30
N HIS A 74 14.93 -13.19 14.24
CA HIS A 74 15.28 -12.47 13.00
C HIS A 74 16.75 -12.02 12.94
N ALA A 75 17.53 -12.18 14.00
CA ALA A 75 18.90 -11.67 14.06
C ALA A 75 19.89 -12.45 13.16
N SER A 76 19.47 -13.57 12.55
CA SER A 76 20.15 -14.39 11.52
C SER A 76 21.62 -14.03 11.21
N GLY A 77 22.52 -14.34 12.15
CA GLY A 77 23.97 -14.13 12.00
C GLY A 77 24.59 -13.01 12.87
N TRP A 78 23.80 -12.31 13.68
CA TRP A 78 24.26 -11.35 14.67
C TRP A 78 24.52 -12.00 16.04
N SER A 79 25.68 -11.71 16.65
CA SER A 79 25.97 -12.13 18.03
C SER A 79 25.24 -11.23 19.03
N LEU A 80 24.95 -11.78 20.21
CA LEU A 80 24.36 -11.00 21.31
C LEU A 80 25.20 -9.77 21.66
N ASP A 81 26.54 -9.89 21.66
CA ASP A 81 27.45 -8.76 21.91
C ASP A 81 27.26 -7.61 20.91
N ARG A 82 26.97 -7.91 19.63
CA ARG A 82 26.69 -6.86 18.64
C ARG A 82 25.34 -6.19 18.91
N LEU A 83 24.32 -6.95 19.29
CA LEU A 83 23.02 -6.39 19.66
C LEU A 83 23.12 -5.51 20.91
N ILE A 84 23.91 -5.95 21.91
CA ILE A 84 24.21 -5.16 23.11
C ILE A 84 24.93 -3.86 22.75
N ALA A 85 25.93 -3.92 21.86
CA ALA A 85 26.63 -2.72 21.41
C ALA A 85 25.68 -1.72 20.71
N LEU A 86 24.77 -2.21 19.85
CA LEU A 86 23.74 -1.36 19.23
C LEU A 86 22.79 -0.76 20.26
N ARG A 87 22.34 -1.53 21.25
CA ARG A 87 21.53 -1.03 22.36
C ARG A 87 22.25 0.08 23.08
N ASP A 88 23.50 -0.13 23.48
CA ASP A 88 24.25 0.87 24.24
C ASP A 88 24.50 2.14 23.42
N PHE A 89 24.73 1.98 22.13
CA PHE A 89 24.84 3.10 21.19
C PHE A 89 23.54 3.92 21.10
N PHE A 90 22.38 3.29 20.93
CA PHE A 90 21.12 4.03 20.76
C PHE A 90 20.46 4.46 22.07
N TRP A 91 20.52 3.63 23.12
CA TRP A 91 19.75 3.81 24.35
C TRP A 91 20.50 4.63 25.41
N PHE A 92 21.83 4.52 25.45
CA PHE A 92 22.62 5.05 26.57
C PHE A 92 23.68 6.06 26.19
N SER A 93 24.02 6.18 24.90
CA SER A 93 24.98 7.20 24.46
C SER A 93 24.35 8.59 24.61
N GLN A 94 25.16 9.52 25.09
CA GLN A 94 24.79 10.93 25.27
C GLN A 94 25.89 11.80 24.64
N PRO A 95 25.54 12.93 24.01
CA PRO A 95 26.52 13.92 23.60
C PRO A 95 27.29 14.40 24.84
N SER A 96 28.61 14.21 24.86
CA SER A 96 29.44 14.81 25.92
C SER A 96 29.35 16.32 25.78
N ALA A 97 28.90 17.03 26.83
CA ALA A 97 29.16 18.45 26.96
C ALA A 97 30.67 18.68 26.75
N ALA A 98 31.03 19.57 25.82
CA ALA A 98 32.40 19.77 25.39
C ALA A 98 33.35 19.95 26.58
N GLY A 99 34.26 18.98 26.78
CA GLY A 99 35.40 19.11 27.70
C GLY A 99 35.42 18.24 28.97
N GLU A 100 34.42 17.40 29.27
CA GLU A 100 34.48 16.51 30.45
C GLU A 100 35.02 15.10 30.10
N PRO A 101 36.02 14.56 30.84
CA PRO A 101 36.54 13.21 30.61
C PRO A 101 35.51 12.12 30.98
N ARG A 102 35.27 11.17 30.06
CA ARG A 102 34.30 10.05 30.15
C ARG A 102 34.52 9.04 31.30
N GLN A 103 35.57 9.18 32.12
CA GLN A 103 36.07 8.07 32.96
C GLN A 103 35.65 8.06 34.45
N SER A 104 34.76 8.95 34.93
CA SER A 104 34.51 9.06 36.38
C SER A 104 33.05 9.19 36.86
N ARG A 105 32.03 9.11 36.00
CA ARG A 105 30.62 9.13 36.44
C ARG A 105 30.00 7.73 36.44
N ARG A 106 29.29 7.38 37.52
CA ARG A 106 28.37 6.23 37.53
C ARG A 106 27.37 6.39 36.37
N PRO A 107 26.95 5.30 35.70
CA PRO A 107 25.94 5.38 34.65
C PRO A 107 24.66 6.01 35.23
N GLN A 108 24.21 7.11 34.66
CA GLN A 108 22.96 7.77 35.05
C GLN A 108 21.81 7.31 34.15
N PRO A 109 20.57 7.24 34.66
CA PRO A 109 19.40 7.03 33.81
C PRO A 109 19.32 8.09 32.71
N VAL A 110 19.00 7.66 31.49
CA VAL A 110 18.85 8.52 30.32
C VAL A 110 17.38 8.89 30.17
N PRO A 111 16.98 10.16 30.35
CA PRO A 111 15.60 10.58 30.12
C PRO A 111 15.19 10.38 28.66
N MET A 112 13.93 10.01 28.42
CA MET A 112 13.44 9.72 27.07
C MET A 112 13.57 10.89 26.09
N HIS A 113 13.53 12.16 26.54
CA HIS A 113 13.75 13.31 25.65
C HIS A 113 15.19 13.39 25.15
N ARG A 114 16.17 13.06 26.01
CA ARG A 114 17.59 12.99 25.63
C ARG A 114 17.88 11.81 24.72
N TYR A 115 17.23 10.67 24.96
CA TYR A 115 17.28 9.53 24.06
C TYR A 115 16.72 9.88 22.67
N LEU A 116 15.57 10.56 22.59
CA LEU A 116 14.97 10.96 21.30
C LEU A 116 15.84 12.00 20.56
N GLN A 117 16.42 12.96 21.28
CA GLN A 117 17.37 13.93 20.73
C GLN A 117 18.61 13.23 20.19
N HIS A 118 19.24 12.33 20.96
CA HIS A 118 20.39 11.54 20.51
C HIS A 118 20.05 10.69 19.28
N LEU A 119 18.91 10.00 19.29
CA LEU A 119 18.44 9.24 18.14
C LEU A 119 18.28 10.12 16.90
N THR A 120 17.81 11.35 17.08
CA THR A 120 17.67 12.33 15.99
C THR A 120 19.04 12.80 15.50
N GLU A 121 19.94 13.21 16.38
CA GLU A 121 21.29 13.69 16.04
C GLU A 121 22.16 12.63 15.35
N VAL A 122 21.94 11.34 15.62
CA VAL A 122 22.63 10.23 14.94
C VAL A 122 22.22 10.12 13.47
N HIS A 123 21.00 10.55 13.12
CA HIS A 123 20.42 10.32 11.82
C HIS A 123 20.17 11.58 11.00
N LEU A 124 19.96 12.73 11.64
CA LEU A 124 19.51 13.97 11.03
C LEU A 124 20.36 15.16 11.48
N GLU A 125 20.71 16.00 10.51
CA GLU A 125 21.33 17.29 10.75
C GLU A 125 20.37 18.40 10.30
N ALA A 126 20.15 19.38 11.17
CA ALA A 126 19.29 20.52 10.86
C ALA A 126 20.11 21.70 10.34
N HIS A 127 19.66 22.25 9.21
CA HIS A 127 20.16 23.47 8.61
C HIS A 127 19.02 24.50 8.48
N PRO A 128 19.32 25.82 8.38
CA PRO A 128 18.29 26.81 8.14
C PRO A 128 17.47 26.50 6.87
N GLY A 129 16.23 26.02 7.05
CA GLY A 129 15.30 25.70 5.96
C GLY A 129 15.38 24.29 5.37
N ALA A 130 16.29 23.43 5.83
CA ALA A 130 16.41 22.04 5.37
C ALA A 130 16.90 21.11 6.48
N THR A 131 16.52 19.83 6.42
CA THR A 131 17.15 18.78 7.23
C THR A 131 17.59 17.66 6.32
N GLU A 132 18.81 17.19 6.55
CA GLU A 132 19.48 16.19 5.74
C GLU A 132 19.86 14.99 6.62
N VAL A 133 20.10 13.85 5.98
CA VAL A 133 20.56 12.66 6.67
C VAL A 133 22.04 12.82 7.01
N VAL A 134 22.44 12.50 8.24
CA VAL A 134 23.84 12.61 8.68
C VAL A 134 24.71 11.61 7.93
N GLU A 135 25.73 12.12 7.24
CA GLU A 135 26.78 11.31 6.61
C GLU A 135 28.02 11.27 7.52
N SER A 136 28.39 10.09 8.00
CA SER A 136 29.64 9.90 8.75
C SER A 136 30.81 9.59 7.80
N MET A 137 32.04 9.89 8.21
CA MET A 137 33.26 9.53 7.47
C MET A 137 33.39 8.02 7.20
N GLU A 138 32.70 7.18 7.98
CA GLU A 138 32.77 5.72 7.93
C GLU A 138 31.62 5.06 7.14
N THR A 139 30.59 5.82 6.76
CA THR A 139 29.38 5.32 6.07
C THR A 139 29.20 6.01 4.74
N THR A 140 28.88 5.26 3.68
CA THR A 140 28.51 5.90 2.40
C THR A 140 27.18 6.65 2.56
N ALA A 141 26.96 7.69 1.75
CA ALA A 141 25.68 8.41 1.68
C ALA A 141 24.49 7.45 1.46
N LEU A 142 24.68 6.43 0.63
CA LEU A 142 23.68 5.39 0.37
C LEU A 142 23.36 4.57 1.62
N ASP A 143 24.36 4.16 2.39
CA ASP A 143 24.15 3.40 3.63
C ASP A 143 23.45 4.25 4.69
N ALA A 144 23.79 5.54 4.79
CA ALA A 144 23.16 6.48 5.72
C ALA A 144 21.66 6.66 5.41
N VAL A 145 21.31 6.92 4.14
CA VAL A 145 19.92 7.03 3.68
C VAL A 145 19.17 5.71 3.85
N THR A 146 19.83 4.58 3.59
CA THR A 146 19.25 3.25 3.84
C THR A 146 18.94 3.08 5.33
N HIS A 147 19.91 3.30 6.23
CA HIS A 147 19.70 3.22 7.68
C HIS A 147 18.54 4.10 8.15
N TYR A 148 18.48 5.35 7.67
CA TYR A 148 17.39 6.25 7.99
C TYR A 148 16.05 5.75 7.48
N ARG A 149 16.00 5.24 6.25
CA ARG A 149 14.78 4.66 5.66
C ARG A 149 14.24 3.52 6.50
N TRP A 150 15.11 2.60 6.93
CA TRP A 150 14.69 1.49 7.81
C TRP A 150 14.15 2.01 9.16
N LEU A 151 14.73 3.08 9.70
CA LEU A 151 14.18 3.74 10.90
C LEU A 151 12.79 4.34 10.64
N THR A 152 12.56 4.96 9.47
CA THR A 152 11.24 5.50 9.11
C THR A 152 10.18 4.42 8.91
N PHE A 153 10.53 3.15 8.65
CA PHE A 153 9.54 2.07 8.71
C PHE A 153 9.14 1.72 10.16
N ALA A 154 10.02 1.99 11.13
CA ALA A 154 9.82 1.70 12.55
C ALA A 154 9.18 2.85 13.33
N LEU A 155 9.50 4.09 12.98
CA LEU A 155 9.04 5.31 13.67
C LEU A 155 8.48 6.35 12.69
N PRO A 156 7.49 7.16 13.13
CA PRO A 156 7.06 8.32 12.36
C PRO A 156 8.18 9.35 12.17
N GLU A 157 8.37 9.82 10.94
CA GLU A 157 9.43 10.79 10.57
C GLU A 157 9.28 12.14 11.31
N ASP A 158 8.04 12.59 11.49
CA ASP A 158 7.68 13.85 12.15
C ASP A 158 8.11 13.91 13.62
N VAL A 159 8.20 12.77 14.30
CA VAL A 159 8.68 12.68 15.70
C VAL A 159 10.18 12.96 15.77
N LEU A 160 10.97 12.49 14.79
CA LEU A 160 12.40 12.78 14.70
C LEU A 160 12.62 14.24 14.31
N LEU A 161 11.89 14.73 13.31
CA LEU A 161 11.95 16.13 12.86
C LEU A 161 11.68 17.12 13.99
N ALA A 162 10.70 16.84 14.86
CA ALA A 162 10.38 17.68 16.01
C ALA A 162 11.48 17.69 17.11
N ALA A 163 12.38 16.72 17.13
CA ALA A 163 13.46 16.58 18.10
C ALA A 163 14.82 17.12 17.61
N THR A 164 14.89 17.69 16.40
CA THR A 164 16.12 18.24 15.80
C THR A 164 16.70 19.47 16.51
N GLY A 165 15.97 20.09 17.44
CA GLY A 165 16.40 21.29 18.15
C GLY A 165 16.37 22.59 17.34
N ALA A 166 15.91 22.55 16.08
CA ALA A 166 15.73 23.75 15.26
C ALA A 166 14.59 24.65 15.78
N GLU A 167 14.79 25.97 15.78
CA GLU A 167 13.79 26.96 16.22
C GLU A 167 12.46 26.83 15.45
N PHE A 168 12.56 26.54 14.15
CA PHE A 168 11.45 26.16 13.29
C PHE A 168 11.75 24.75 12.75
N PRO A 169 11.22 23.68 13.37
CA PRO A 169 11.56 22.34 12.95
C PRO A 169 11.10 22.10 11.51
N PRO A 170 11.89 21.37 10.72
CA PRO A 170 11.55 21.07 9.34
C PRO A 170 10.26 20.26 9.25
N THR A 171 9.67 20.24 8.05
CA THR A 171 8.48 19.44 7.73
C THR A 171 8.79 18.19 6.90
N ARG A 172 10.05 18.04 6.47
CA ARG A 172 10.54 16.93 5.67
C ARG A 172 12.05 16.80 5.81
N VAL A 173 12.56 15.60 5.57
CA VAL A 173 13.98 15.33 5.34
C VAL A 173 14.24 15.36 3.84
N VAL A 174 15.28 16.06 3.41
CA VAL A 174 15.72 16.04 2.02
C VAL A 174 16.61 14.82 1.84
N MET A 175 16.08 13.78 1.18
CA MET A 175 16.83 12.56 0.86
C MET A 175 17.10 12.44 -0.64
N GLU A 176 16.31 13.12 -1.46
CA GLU A 176 16.33 12.98 -2.91
C GLU A 176 17.44 13.85 -3.52
N PRO A 177 18.25 13.32 -4.47
CA PRO A 177 19.29 14.10 -5.12
C PRO A 177 18.70 15.36 -5.81
N PRO A 178 19.12 16.59 -5.46
CA PRO A 178 18.44 17.81 -5.91
C PRO A 178 18.39 17.97 -7.44
N LEU A 179 19.45 17.56 -8.14
CA LEU A 179 19.51 17.58 -9.60
C LEU A 179 18.57 16.56 -10.25
N LEU A 180 18.40 15.39 -9.64
CA LEU A 180 17.45 14.37 -10.09
C LEU A 180 16.02 14.91 -9.96
N VAL A 181 15.65 15.40 -8.78
CA VAL A 181 14.31 15.95 -8.52
C VAL A 181 13.99 17.08 -9.50
N ARG A 182 14.92 18.02 -9.67
CA ARG A 182 14.73 19.12 -10.61
C ARG A 182 14.52 18.64 -12.04
N ARG A 183 15.35 17.72 -12.53
CA ARG A 183 15.24 17.16 -13.88
C ARG A 183 13.90 16.45 -14.09
N LEU A 184 13.48 15.63 -13.12
CA LEU A 184 12.21 14.91 -13.16
C LEU A 184 11.02 15.87 -13.19
N LEU A 185 11.02 16.91 -12.34
CA LEU A 185 9.93 17.90 -12.29
C LEU A 185 9.88 18.78 -13.54
N ASP A 186 11.02 19.21 -14.07
CA ASP A 186 11.10 20.01 -15.32
C ASP A 186 10.55 19.22 -16.53
N GLN A 187 10.73 17.89 -16.54
CA GLN A 187 10.22 16.99 -17.58
C GLN A 187 8.77 16.52 -17.31
N GLY A 188 8.30 16.62 -16.08
CA GLY A 188 6.96 16.25 -15.60
C GLY A 188 6.84 14.78 -15.21
N VAL A 189 6.55 14.48 -13.95
CA VAL A 189 6.42 13.09 -13.46
C VAL A 189 4.95 12.68 -13.43
N THR A 190 4.64 11.41 -13.69
CA THR A 190 3.27 10.86 -13.61
C THR A 190 3.19 9.75 -12.58
N GLU A 191 2.19 9.84 -11.71
CA GLU A 191 1.81 8.78 -10.80
C GLU A 191 0.87 7.82 -11.54
N ILE A 192 1.39 6.68 -12.02
CA ILE A 192 0.61 5.69 -12.77
C ILE A 192 0.01 4.59 -11.88
N HIS A 193 0.44 4.49 -10.62
CA HIS A 193 0.04 3.41 -9.74
C HIS A 193 -0.22 3.92 -8.32
N HIS A 194 -1.47 4.30 -8.03
CA HIS A 194 -1.82 4.86 -6.71
C HIS A 194 -3.16 4.35 -6.18
N HIS A 195 -3.15 3.68 -5.03
CA HIS A 195 -4.36 3.26 -4.35
C HIS A 195 -4.91 4.42 -3.51
N VAL A 196 -5.97 5.10 -3.97
CA VAL A 196 -6.55 6.28 -3.26
C VAL A 196 -6.99 5.95 -1.83
N GLY A 197 -7.23 4.67 -1.55
CA GLY A 197 -7.58 4.21 -0.22
C GLY A 197 -6.47 4.38 0.82
N ALA A 198 -5.22 4.30 0.38
CA ALA A 198 -4.00 4.45 1.18
C ALA A 198 -3.14 5.63 0.69
N GLY A 199 -3.72 6.51 -0.14
CA GLY A 199 -3.05 7.60 -0.83
C GLY A 199 -2.70 8.82 0.02
N MET A 200 -2.64 8.66 1.35
CA MET A 200 -2.27 9.71 2.30
C MET A 200 -0.89 9.42 2.89
N ASP A 201 -0.32 10.38 3.62
CA ASP A 201 0.81 10.13 4.51
C ASP A 201 0.32 9.85 5.94
N PHE A 202 1.25 9.48 6.83
CA PHE A 202 0.91 9.21 8.22
C PHE A 202 0.37 10.43 8.99
N PRO A 203 0.97 11.63 8.90
CA PRO A 203 0.44 12.83 9.54
C PRO A 203 -1.03 13.12 9.17
N LEU A 204 -1.40 12.98 7.89
CA LEU A 204 -2.79 13.12 7.45
C LEU A 204 -3.70 12.05 8.03
N LEU A 205 -3.25 10.79 8.05
CA LEU A 205 -4.02 9.70 8.62
C LEU A 205 -4.22 9.88 10.14
N TRP A 206 -3.22 10.40 10.84
CA TRP A 206 -3.33 10.72 12.27
C TRP A 206 -4.32 11.85 12.52
N ALA A 207 -4.24 12.96 11.77
CA ALA A 207 -5.21 14.04 11.88
C ALA A 207 -6.62 13.51 11.60
N SER A 208 -6.78 12.70 10.55
CA SER A 208 -8.05 12.04 10.23
C SER A 208 -8.55 11.13 11.36
N LEU A 209 -7.67 10.35 11.98
CA LEU A 209 -8.00 9.51 13.14
C LEU A 209 -8.57 10.37 14.28
N LEU A 210 -7.92 11.46 14.64
CA LEU A 210 -8.38 12.35 15.72
C LEU A 210 -9.81 12.86 15.45
N ALA A 211 -10.11 13.26 14.22
CA ALA A 211 -11.48 13.62 13.83
C ALA A 211 -12.45 12.43 13.86
N ALA A 212 -12.02 11.25 13.39
CA ALA A 212 -12.85 10.05 13.34
C ALA A 212 -13.22 9.54 14.74
N LEU A 213 -12.32 9.66 15.73
CA LEU A 213 -12.57 9.31 17.12
C LEU A 213 -13.67 10.16 17.78
N ALA A 214 -13.87 11.40 17.30
CA ALA A 214 -14.95 12.26 17.75
C ALA A 214 -16.29 11.95 17.06
N SER A 215 -16.35 11.02 16.09
CA SER A 215 -17.59 10.73 15.36
C SER A 215 -18.48 9.72 16.09
N SER A 216 -19.76 10.06 16.18
CA SER A 216 -20.85 9.20 16.63
C SER A 216 -21.04 7.96 15.75
N ALA A 217 -20.60 8.00 14.48
CA ALA A 217 -20.69 6.93 13.50
C ALA A 217 -19.54 5.89 13.59
N LEU A 218 -18.60 6.07 14.51
CA LEU A 218 -17.53 5.10 14.76
C LEU A 218 -18.08 3.91 15.57
N ASP A 219 -18.02 2.72 14.97
CA ASP A 219 -18.38 1.45 15.61
C ASP A 219 -17.27 1.00 16.58
N PRO A 220 -17.57 0.63 17.84
CA PRO A 220 -16.60 0.04 18.76
C PRO A 220 -15.85 -1.20 18.22
N ASN A 221 -16.44 -1.90 17.25
CA ASN A 221 -15.86 -3.08 16.60
C ASN A 221 -15.18 -2.76 15.26
N ALA A 222 -15.05 -1.48 14.89
CA ALA A 222 -14.50 -1.08 13.59
C ALA A 222 -13.07 -1.57 13.35
N LEU A 223 -12.34 -1.92 14.41
CA LEU A 223 -10.95 -2.41 14.36
C LEU A 223 -10.81 -3.89 14.71
N SER A 224 -11.90 -4.65 14.75
CA SER A 224 -11.86 -6.08 15.02
C SER A 224 -11.08 -6.81 13.93
N GLY A 225 -9.92 -7.36 14.27
CA GLY A 225 -9.04 -8.06 13.34
C GLY A 225 -7.74 -8.53 13.98
N PRO A 226 -7.01 -9.46 13.35
CA PRO A 226 -5.75 -9.96 13.87
C PRO A 226 -4.65 -8.88 13.86
N GLY A 227 -3.80 -8.89 14.89
CA GLY A 227 -2.60 -8.05 14.98
C GLY A 227 -2.83 -6.58 15.36
N GLN A 228 -3.95 -6.28 16.05
CA GLN A 228 -4.15 -4.98 16.70
C GLN A 228 -3.26 -4.86 17.96
N PRO A 229 -2.72 -3.66 18.26
CA PRO A 229 -1.96 -3.43 19.49
C PRO A 229 -2.79 -3.61 20.76
N LEU A 230 -2.14 -3.79 21.90
CA LEU A 230 -2.71 -3.63 23.24
C LEU A 230 -4.00 -4.43 23.50
N LYS A 231 -3.95 -5.74 23.22
CA LYS A 231 -5.00 -6.74 23.55
C LYS A 231 -6.29 -6.72 22.69
N GLY A 232 -6.29 -6.08 21.50
CA GLY A 232 -7.35 -6.25 20.50
C GLY A 232 -8.10 -4.97 20.09
N GLY A 233 -9.04 -5.09 19.15
CA GLY A 233 -9.65 -3.95 18.43
C GLY A 233 -10.38 -2.92 19.29
N GLU A 234 -11.31 -3.34 20.15
CA GLU A 234 -12.08 -2.41 21.00
C GLU A 234 -11.19 -1.76 22.07
N THR A 235 -10.35 -2.55 22.75
CA THR A 235 -9.39 -2.06 23.74
C THR A 235 -8.44 -1.04 23.10
N TRP A 236 -8.00 -1.29 21.88
CA TRP A 236 -7.17 -0.37 21.10
C TRP A 236 -7.89 0.95 20.81
N LEU A 237 -9.16 0.93 20.38
CA LEU A 237 -9.96 2.16 20.21
C LEU A 237 -10.07 2.97 21.52
N ARG A 238 -10.26 2.29 22.66
CA ARG A 238 -10.32 2.95 23.97
C ARG A 238 -8.99 3.62 24.32
N TRP A 239 -7.85 2.99 24.04
CA TRP A 239 -6.53 3.61 24.22
C TRP A 239 -6.29 4.79 23.29
N LEU A 240 -6.75 4.72 22.04
CA LEU A 240 -6.71 5.85 21.10
C LEU A 240 -7.54 7.03 21.60
N LEU A 241 -8.75 6.79 22.11
CA LEU A 241 -9.59 7.83 22.73
C LEU A 241 -8.94 8.43 23.99
N ALA A 242 -8.43 7.59 24.89
CA ALA A 242 -7.73 8.06 26.09
C ALA A 242 -6.50 8.91 25.72
N THR A 243 -5.81 8.54 24.65
CA THR A 243 -4.69 9.31 24.08
C THR A 243 -5.14 10.65 23.54
N ALA A 244 -6.25 10.70 22.79
CA ALA A 244 -6.79 11.94 22.23
C ALA A 244 -7.28 12.91 23.32
N VAL A 245 -7.93 12.39 24.37
CA VAL A 245 -8.31 13.16 25.58
C VAL A 245 -7.07 13.70 26.28
N THR A 246 -6.07 12.84 26.51
CA THR A 246 -4.81 13.23 27.18
C THR A 246 -4.05 14.27 26.36
N ARG A 247 -3.99 14.15 25.02
CA ARG A 247 -3.43 15.17 24.10
C ARG A 247 -4.05 16.55 24.35
N CYS A 248 -5.38 16.63 24.32
CA CYS A 248 -6.10 17.89 24.51
C CYS A 248 -5.83 18.50 25.88
N LEU A 249 -5.76 17.67 26.94
CA LEU A 249 -5.42 18.13 28.27
C LEU A 249 -3.99 18.68 28.36
N LEU A 250 -2.99 17.94 27.84
CA LEU A 250 -1.58 18.32 27.89
C LEU A 250 -1.34 19.63 27.12
N ALA A 251 -1.99 19.82 25.97
CA ALA A 251 -1.89 21.07 25.23
C ALA A 251 -2.44 22.26 26.01
N GLU A 252 -3.61 22.13 26.63
CA GLU A 252 -4.20 23.19 27.44
C GLU A 252 -3.39 23.45 28.73
N PHE A 253 -2.78 22.41 29.30
CA PHE A 253 -1.86 22.57 30.43
C PHE A 253 -0.62 23.38 30.03
N LEU A 254 -0.02 23.10 28.86
CA LEU A 254 1.11 23.87 28.31
C LEU A 254 0.77 25.33 27.98
N LEU A 255 -0.51 25.65 27.77
CA LEU A 255 -0.99 27.02 27.59
C LEU A 255 -1.33 27.73 28.92
N SER A 256 -1.48 26.96 29.99
CA SER A 256 -1.85 27.48 31.30
C SER A 256 -0.64 28.06 32.05
N LYS A 257 -0.93 28.79 33.14
CA LYS A 257 0.10 29.24 34.10
C LYS A 257 0.32 28.23 35.23
N GLU A 258 -0.43 27.14 35.25
CA GLU A 258 -0.37 26.15 36.33
C GLU A 258 0.96 25.37 36.26
N LYS A 259 1.54 25.11 37.44
CA LYS A 259 2.77 24.32 37.54
C LYS A 259 2.48 22.83 37.69
N LEU A 260 1.38 22.48 38.33
CA LEU A 260 0.98 21.11 38.68
C LEU A 260 -0.24 20.68 37.87
N LEU A 261 -0.15 19.49 37.28
CA LEU A 261 -1.23 18.91 36.48
C LEU A 261 -2.50 18.62 37.30
N PRO A 262 -2.44 18.13 38.55
CA PRO A 262 -3.61 17.92 39.38
C PRO A 262 -4.37 19.21 39.68
N ASP A 263 -3.66 20.31 39.93
CA ASP A 263 -4.25 21.63 40.18
C ASP A 263 -4.95 22.16 38.92
N PHE A 264 -4.32 21.97 37.76
CA PHE A 264 -4.91 22.28 36.47
C PHE A 264 -6.19 21.46 36.18
N VAL A 265 -6.18 20.16 36.49
CA VAL A 265 -7.37 19.32 36.34
C VAL A 265 -8.46 19.75 37.32
N ALA A 266 -8.11 20.10 38.55
CA ALA A 266 -9.04 20.57 39.58
C ALA A 266 -9.65 21.94 39.23
N SER A 267 -8.90 22.82 38.57
CA SER A 267 -9.34 24.16 38.19
C SER A 267 -10.32 24.18 37.01
N ARG A 268 -10.52 23.05 36.30
CA ARG A 268 -11.57 22.88 35.28
C ARG A 268 -12.98 22.74 35.89
N GLY A 269 -13.44 23.77 36.59
CA GLY A 269 -14.75 23.83 37.26
C GLY A 269 -15.98 23.83 36.34
N ARG A 270 -15.80 23.90 35.01
CA ARG A 270 -16.89 23.88 34.02
C ARG A 270 -17.24 22.47 33.51
N MET A 271 -16.47 21.43 33.86
CA MET A 271 -16.72 20.07 33.42
C MET A 271 -17.77 19.39 34.32
N GLN A 272 -18.71 18.66 33.71
CA GLN A 272 -19.72 17.90 34.45
C GLN A 272 -19.07 16.84 35.35
N PRO A 273 -19.64 16.51 36.53
CA PRO A 273 -19.06 15.55 37.46
C PRO A 273 -18.77 14.17 36.85
N HIS A 274 -19.62 13.71 35.94
CA HIS A 274 -19.40 12.46 35.22
C HIS A 274 -18.16 12.54 34.30
N GLY A 275 -18.07 13.56 33.44
CA GLY A 275 -16.91 13.78 32.57
C GLY A 275 -15.59 13.91 33.34
N ARG A 276 -15.60 14.57 34.50
CA ARG A 276 -14.43 14.66 35.38
C ARG A 276 -13.97 13.28 35.89
N ARG A 277 -14.89 12.42 36.31
CA ARG A 277 -14.55 11.04 36.74
C ARG A 277 -13.98 10.21 35.60
N VAL A 278 -14.54 10.34 34.39
CA VAL A 278 -14.02 9.66 33.19
C VAL A 278 -12.62 10.15 32.86
N LEU A 279 -12.37 11.47 32.90
CA LEU A 279 -11.06 12.07 32.68
C LEU A 279 -10.03 11.56 33.71
N GLU A 280 -10.36 11.58 35.00
CA GLU A 280 -9.46 11.10 36.07
C GLU A 280 -9.12 9.60 35.90
N ARG A 281 -10.09 8.78 35.48
CA ARG A 281 -9.85 7.36 35.14
C ARG A 281 -8.97 7.20 33.91
N ALA A 282 -9.23 7.95 32.83
CA ALA A 282 -8.42 7.92 31.61
C ALA A 282 -6.96 8.31 31.89
N LEU A 283 -6.73 9.39 32.65
CA LEU A 283 -5.38 9.82 33.05
C LEU A 283 -4.70 8.79 33.96
N ARG A 284 -5.45 8.13 34.85
CA ARG A 284 -4.91 7.05 35.68
C ARG A 284 -4.48 5.86 34.81
N ALA A 285 -5.31 5.47 33.83
CA ALA A 285 -5.01 4.40 32.89
C ALA A 285 -3.74 4.71 32.08
N MET A 286 -3.65 5.89 31.48
CA MET A 286 -2.47 6.35 30.73
C MET A 286 -1.23 6.39 31.62
N ARG A 287 -1.35 6.93 32.84
CA ARG A 287 -0.21 7.06 33.76
C ARG A 287 0.35 5.71 34.22
N SER A 288 -0.50 4.71 34.42
CA SER A 288 -0.06 3.37 34.83
C SER A 288 0.18 2.43 33.65
N GLY A 289 -0.22 2.82 32.44
CA GLY A 289 -0.34 1.93 31.29
C GLY A 289 -1.35 0.80 31.50
N ARG A 290 -2.27 0.82 32.49
CA ARG A 290 -3.10 -0.37 32.81
C ARG A 290 -4.54 -0.22 32.34
N ASP A 291 -5.05 -1.26 31.69
CA ASP A 291 -6.43 -1.37 31.18
C ASP A 291 -7.49 -1.44 32.28
N VAL A 292 -7.14 -1.93 33.48
CA VAL A 292 -8.04 -1.97 34.66
C VAL A 292 -8.65 -0.60 35.03
N HIS A 293 -8.03 0.50 34.60
CA HIS A 293 -8.52 1.86 34.83
C HIS A 293 -9.16 2.51 33.60
N LEU A 294 -9.05 1.89 32.42
CA LEU A 294 -9.49 2.44 31.15
C LEU A 294 -11.02 2.57 31.15
N PRO A 295 -11.60 3.76 30.94
CA PRO A 295 -13.06 3.90 30.87
C PRO A 295 -13.66 3.20 29.65
N GLU A 296 -14.98 3.01 29.66
CA GLU A 296 -15.69 2.35 28.56
C GLU A 296 -15.69 3.21 27.29
N PHE A 297 -15.86 2.57 26.13
CA PHE A 297 -15.76 3.24 24.83
C PHE A 297 -16.65 4.48 24.73
N PHE A 298 -17.93 4.36 25.08
CA PHE A 298 -18.88 5.47 24.99
C PHE A 298 -18.57 6.60 25.99
N GLU A 299 -18.16 6.26 27.21
CA GLU A 299 -17.73 7.27 28.21
C GLU A 299 -16.56 8.11 27.68
N LEU A 300 -15.55 7.45 27.10
CA LEU A 300 -14.38 8.11 26.53
C LEU A 300 -14.71 8.96 25.31
N ARG A 301 -15.56 8.45 24.42
CA ARG A 301 -15.98 9.16 23.20
C ARG A 301 -16.74 10.43 23.54
N ASP A 302 -17.71 10.34 24.45
CA ASP A 302 -18.53 11.49 24.84
C ASP A 302 -17.65 12.56 25.52
N LEU A 303 -16.73 12.16 26.40
CA LEU A 303 -15.74 13.07 26.98
C LEU A 303 -14.84 13.72 25.90
N TYR A 304 -14.39 12.94 24.91
CA TYR A 304 -13.55 13.46 23.84
C TYR A 304 -14.32 14.44 22.95
N GLN A 305 -15.57 14.16 22.60
CA GLN A 305 -16.44 15.07 21.87
C GLN A 305 -16.62 16.40 22.59
N ASP A 306 -16.83 16.40 23.91
CA ASP A 306 -16.92 17.61 24.73
C ASP A 306 -15.62 18.43 24.73
N MET A 307 -14.47 17.76 24.60
CA MET A 307 -13.15 18.40 24.57
C MET A 307 -12.70 18.84 23.18
N HIS A 308 -13.23 18.23 22.12
CA HIS A 308 -12.82 18.52 20.74
C HIS A 308 -13.48 19.82 20.24
N PRO A 309 -12.72 20.90 19.97
CA PRO A 309 -13.31 22.22 19.68
C PRO A 309 -14.22 22.27 18.44
N ALA A 310 -14.00 21.37 17.48
CA ALA A 310 -14.80 21.23 16.26
C ALA A 310 -15.56 19.89 16.14
N GLY A 311 -15.67 19.10 17.23
CA GLY A 311 -16.17 17.72 17.15
C GLY A 311 -17.58 17.64 16.57
N SER A 312 -18.50 18.43 17.13
CA SER A 312 -19.87 18.56 16.63
C SER A 312 -19.96 19.25 15.27
N VAL A 313 -19.05 20.18 14.96
CA VAL A 313 -19.04 20.95 13.70
C VAL A 313 -18.66 20.06 12.50
N ILE A 314 -17.74 19.11 12.68
CA ILE A 314 -17.38 18.13 11.64
C ILE A 314 -18.56 17.20 11.35
N GLU A 315 -19.33 16.80 12.36
CA GLU A 315 -20.54 16.00 12.14
C GLU A 315 -21.62 16.79 11.40
N VAL A 316 -21.84 18.04 11.78
CA VAL A 316 -22.89 18.89 11.20
C VAL A 316 -22.56 19.34 9.77
N GLU A 317 -21.32 19.75 9.50
CA GLU A 317 -20.90 20.24 8.18
C GLU A 317 -20.40 19.12 7.24
N GLY A 318 -20.17 17.93 7.76
CA GLY A 318 -19.64 16.77 7.04
C GLY A 318 -18.12 16.78 6.87
N ALA A 319 -17.62 15.81 6.08
CA ALA A 319 -16.20 15.60 5.85
C ALA A 319 -15.52 16.85 5.24
N PRO A 320 -14.32 17.25 5.74
CA PRO A 320 -13.52 18.33 5.17
C PRO A 320 -13.31 18.15 3.67
N ARG A 321 -13.65 19.20 2.92
CA ARG A 321 -13.64 19.17 1.46
C ARG A 321 -12.28 19.51 0.84
N THR A 322 -11.40 20.21 1.55
CA THR A 322 -10.07 20.60 1.06
C THR A 322 -8.97 20.10 1.98
N LEU A 323 -7.74 19.93 1.47
CA LEU A 323 -6.56 19.58 2.26
C LEU A 323 -6.30 20.59 3.39
N ASP A 324 -6.42 21.89 3.11
CA ASP A 324 -6.29 22.95 4.13
C ASP A 324 -7.33 22.80 5.26
N LYS A 325 -8.57 22.43 4.92
CA LYS A 325 -9.61 22.19 5.94
C LYS A 325 -9.34 20.94 6.76
N VAL A 326 -8.72 19.91 6.19
CA VAL A 326 -8.28 18.72 6.95
C VAL A 326 -7.32 19.17 8.05
N TRP A 327 -6.27 19.91 7.71
CA TRP A 327 -5.27 20.37 8.69
C TRP A 327 -5.87 21.28 9.76
N ARG A 328 -6.78 22.18 9.39
CA ARG A 328 -7.38 23.14 10.32
C ARG A 328 -8.47 22.57 11.22
N ARG A 329 -9.11 21.47 10.84
CA ARG A 329 -10.30 20.96 11.52
C ARG A 329 -10.10 19.63 12.22
N CYS A 330 -9.26 18.77 11.68
CA CYS A 330 -9.19 17.38 12.15
C CYS A 330 -8.33 17.21 13.42
N ASP A 331 -7.30 18.05 13.61
CA ASP A 331 -6.53 18.05 14.86
C ASP A 331 -7.09 19.08 15.85
N PRO A 332 -7.58 18.67 17.04
CA PRO A 332 -8.15 19.59 18.03
C PRO A 332 -7.16 20.65 18.52
N ILE A 333 -5.85 20.36 18.54
CA ILE A 333 -4.83 21.33 18.95
C ILE A 333 -4.65 22.39 17.87
N ALA A 334 -4.63 21.98 16.59
CA ALA A 334 -4.57 22.92 15.47
C ALA A 334 -5.80 23.85 15.45
N VAL A 335 -7.00 23.29 15.67
CA VAL A 335 -8.24 24.07 15.78
C VAL A 335 -8.15 25.09 16.91
N ARG A 336 -7.77 24.62 18.11
CA ARG A 336 -7.71 25.42 19.33
C ARG A 336 -6.75 26.60 19.24
N LEU A 337 -5.63 26.40 18.54
CA LEU A 337 -4.56 27.38 18.36
C LEU A 337 -4.66 28.14 17.03
N SER A 338 -5.67 27.86 16.21
CA SER A 338 -5.84 28.45 14.87
C SER A 338 -4.61 28.23 13.97
N LEU A 339 -4.00 27.06 14.05
CA LEU A 339 -2.84 26.68 13.24
C LEU A 339 -3.27 26.23 11.85
N ALA A 340 -2.47 26.60 10.84
CA ALA A 340 -2.79 26.39 9.43
C ALA A 340 -1.77 25.53 8.66
N ALA A 341 -0.59 25.31 9.25
CA ALA A 341 0.48 24.56 8.58
C ALA A 341 0.23 23.04 8.66
N PRO A 342 0.80 22.25 7.73
CA PRO A 342 0.76 20.79 7.79
C PRO A 342 1.27 20.27 9.14
N ASP A 343 0.51 19.33 9.72
CA ASP A 343 0.77 18.67 11.00
C ASP A 343 1.09 19.63 12.17
N ALA A 344 0.62 20.88 12.10
CA ALA A 344 1.04 21.91 13.04
C ALA A 344 0.64 21.63 14.50
N GLY A 345 -0.50 20.95 14.72
CA GLY A 345 -0.96 20.64 16.07
C GLY A 345 -0.10 19.58 16.77
N GLU A 346 0.30 18.53 16.06
CA GLU A 346 1.25 17.53 16.59
C GLU A 346 2.63 18.13 16.81
N ARG A 347 3.18 18.83 15.80
CA ARG A 347 4.47 19.50 15.89
C ARG A 347 4.51 20.48 17.07
N TRP A 348 3.47 21.29 17.24
CA TRP A 348 3.36 22.20 18.38
C TRP A 348 3.40 21.44 19.71
N LEU A 349 2.65 20.34 19.85
CA LEU A 349 2.63 19.58 21.10
C LEU A 349 4.01 19.00 21.43
N VAL A 350 4.65 18.33 20.47
CA VAL A 350 5.95 17.68 20.68
C VAL A 350 7.01 18.71 21.03
N LEU A 351 7.11 19.82 20.29
CA LEU A 351 8.08 20.87 20.56
C LEU A 351 7.92 21.50 21.94
N ARG A 352 6.69 21.83 22.32
CA ARG A 352 6.41 22.47 23.62
C ARG A 352 6.60 21.49 24.77
N ALA A 353 6.34 20.21 24.54
CA ALA A 353 6.64 19.16 25.50
C ALA A 353 8.15 19.00 25.71
N LEU A 354 8.94 18.89 24.64
CA LEU A 354 10.40 18.80 24.72
C LEU A 354 11.01 20.04 25.40
N ALA A 355 10.58 21.24 25.01
CA ALA A 355 11.02 22.49 25.64
C ALA A 355 10.71 22.55 27.14
N ARG A 356 9.56 21.99 27.59
CA ARG A 356 9.25 21.88 29.02
C ARG A 356 10.14 20.88 29.74
N LEU A 357 10.43 19.74 29.12
CA LEU A 357 11.29 18.70 29.69
C LEU A 357 12.74 19.19 29.84
N ASP A 358 13.20 20.03 28.91
CA ASP A 358 14.52 20.66 28.92
C ASP A 358 14.61 21.97 29.71
N ASP A 359 13.50 22.46 30.28
CA ASP A 359 13.48 23.74 31.00
C ASP A 359 14.41 23.69 32.23
N PRO A 360 15.41 24.61 32.34
CA PRO A 360 16.33 24.65 33.48
C PRO A 360 15.63 24.77 34.84
N LYS A 361 14.38 25.26 34.88
CA LYS A 361 13.57 25.30 36.11
C LYS A 361 13.39 23.93 36.74
N ASN A 362 13.45 22.85 35.97
CA ASN A 362 13.36 21.48 36.49
C ASN A 362 14.51 21.14 37.47
N LEU A 363 15.62 21.89 37.44
CA LEU A 363 16.76 21.70 38.35
C LEU A 363 16.68 22.57 39.62
N VAL A 364 15.86 23.62 39.63
CA VAL A 364 15.86 24.65 40.67
C VAL A 364 14.51 24.88 41.35
N ASP A 365 13.39 24.45 40.74
CA ASP A 365 12.04 24.55 41.30
C ASP A 365 11.43 23.14 41.46
N GLU A 366 11.38 22.64 42.69
CA GLU A 366 10.87 21.30 43.02
C GLU A 366 9.39 21.10 42.67
N GLU A 367 8.58 22.16 42.77
CA GLU A 367 7.16 22.11 42.41
C GLU A 367 6.99 21.99 40.89
N TYR A 368 7.74 22.79 40.14
CA TYR A 368 7.78 22.70 38.69
C TYR A 368 8.30 21.34 38.22
N ALA A 369 9.36 20.82 38.83
CA ALA A 369 9.94 19.51 38.53
C ALA A 369 8.94 18.37 38.78
N ARG A 370 8.19 18.40 39.89
CA ARG A 370 7.11 17.44 40.16
C ARG A 370 6.04 17.46 39.08
N GLY A 371 5.57 18.66 38.70
CA GLY A 371 4.61 18.82 37.61
C GLY A 371 5.14 18.31 36.27
N THR A 372 6.42 18.54 35.98
CA THR A 372 7.10 18.04 34.79
C THR A 372 7.23 16.52 34.78
N SER A 373 7.45 15.87 35.93
CA SER A 373 7.50 14.41 36.03
C SER A 373 6.15 13.75 35.67
N GLU A 374 5.04 14.28 36.20
CA GLU A 374 3.70 13.79 35.85
C GLU A 374 3.36 14.05 34.38
N PHE A 375 3.69 15.26 33.88
CA PHE A 375 3.55 15.61 32.47
C PHE A 375 4.34 14.66 31.58
N SER A 376 5.62 14.41 31.90
CA SER A 376 6.54 13.54 31.16
C SER A 376 5.92 12.15 30.96
N ARG A 377 5.42 11.56 32.05
CA ARG A 377 4.82 10.22 32.02
C ARG A 377 3.63 10.12 31.06
N LEU A 378 2.73 11.11 31.07
CA LEU A 378 1.58 11.14 30.16
C LEU A 378 1.99 11.46 28.72
N PHE A 379 2.92 12.40 28.53
CA PHE A 379 3.43 12.78 27.21
C PHE A 379 4.06 11.58 26.48
N TRP A 380 4.93 10.83 27.14
CA TRP A 380 5.54 9.64 26.53
C TRP A 380 4.53 8.54 26.24
N GLN A 381 3.47 8.42 27.03
CA GLN A 381 2.38 7.48 26.75
C GLN A 381 1.58 7.86 25.50
N VAL A 382 1.28 9.15 25.34
CA VAL A 382 0.68 9.69 24.11
C VAL A 382 1.56 9.37 22.90
N LEU A 383 2.86 9.64 22.99
CA LEU A 383 3.79 9.40 21.89
C LEU A 383 3.93 7.91 21.57
N ARG A 384 3.99 7.03 22.59
CA ARG A 384 4.01 5.57 22.38
C ARG A 384 2.76 5.06 21.69
N VAL A 385 1.58 5.55 22.06
CA VAL A 385 0.33 5.16 21.36
C VAL A 385 0.37 5.63 19.90
N ARG A 386 0.87 6.83 19.60
CA ARG A 386 1.11 7.29 18.21
C ARG A 386 2.08 6.36 17.47
N CYS A 387 3.20 5.97 18.09
CA CYS A 387 4.18 5.06 17.49
C CYS A 387 3.64 3.63 17.30
N LEU A 388 2.86 3.11 18.25
CA LEU A 388 2.16 1.83 18.12
C LEU A 388 1.10 1.87 17.01
N PHE A 389 0.38 2.99 16.88
CA PHE A 389 -0.53 3.21 15.77
C PHE A 389 0.21 3.18 14.43
N TYR A 390 1.32 3.91 14.30
CA TYR A 390 2.19 3.87 13.13
C TYR A 390 2.62 2.44 12.78
N ARG A 391 3.11 1.69 13.77
CA ARG A 391 3.53 0.28 13.61
C ARG A 391 2.39 -0.69 13.27
N SER A 392 1.14 -0.27 13.42
CA SER A 392 -0.05 -1.06 13.09
C SER A 392 -0.52 -0.87 11.65
N ILE A 393 -0.08 0.21 10.98
CA ILE A 393 -0.52 0.60 9.62
C ILE A 393 0.63 0.54 8.60
N VAL A 394 1.87 0.85 9.02
CA VAL A 394 3.05 0.76 8.15
C VAL A 394 3.53 -0.69 8.15
N GLN A 395 3.64 -1.27 6.96
CA GLN A 395 4.00 -2.68 6.84
C GLN A 395 5.40 -2.92 7.41
N ARG A 396 5.49 -3.96 8.23
CA ARG A 396 6.77 -4.38 8.79
C ARG A 396 7.57 -5.17 7.75
N PRO A 397 8.87 -4.89 7.58
CA PRO A 397 9.74 -5.73 6.78
C PRO A 397 9.70 -7.20 7.22
N MET A 398 10.12 -8.12 6.33
CA MET A 398 10.13 -9.57 6.56
C MET A 398 8.73 -10.22 6.70
N THR A 399 7.65 -9.49 6.42
CA THR A 399 6.29 -10.05 6.28
C THR A 399 5.98 -10.32 4.80
N ALA A 400 6.63 -11.33 4.24
CA ALA A 400 6.58 -11.63 2.80
C ALA A 400 5.19 -12.12 2.34
N GLY A 401 4.73 -11.64 1.19
CA GLY A 401 3.52 -12.10 0.51
C GLY A 401 2.28 -11.24 0.76
N LEU A 402 1.35 -11.25 -0.21
CA LEU A 402 0.21 -10.34 -0.27
C LEU A 402 -0.79 -10.53 0.88
N GLN A 403 -0.87 -11.73 1.45
CA GLN A 403 -1.76 -12.00 2.58
C GLN A 403 -1.35 -11.27 3.86
N TRP A 404 -0.06 -10.98 4.06
CA TRP A 404 0.36 -10.14 5.17
C TRP A 404 0.03 -8.68 4.88
N PHE A 405 0.29 -8.21 3.67
CA PHE A 405 -0.05 -6.87 3.21
C PHE A 405 -1.54 -6.53 3.40
N VAL A 406 -2.45 -7.40 2.95
CA VAL A 406 -3.92 -7.19 3.07
C VAL A 406 -4.32 -6.92 4.53
N ARG A 407 -3.69 -7.60 5.50
CA ARG A 407 -3.95 -7.39 6.94
C ARG A 407 -3.57 -5.99 7.42
N PHE A 408 -2.57 -5.34 6.82
CA PHE A 408 -2.21 -3.96 7.13
C PHE A 408 -3.16 -2.97 6.42
N ALA A 409 -3.40 -3.18 5.13
CA ALA A 409 -4.24 -2.30 4.31
C ALA A 409 -5.70 -2.21 4.83
N ASP A 410 -6.29 -3.33 5.26
CA ASP A 410 -7.67 -3.38 5.76
C ASP A 410 -7.89 -2.53 7.03
N ARG A 411 -6.84 -2.27 7.81
CA ARG A 411 -6.95 -1.52 9.08
C ARG A 411 -7.26 -0.04 8.87
N ILE A 412 -6.96 0.50 7.69
CA ILE A 412 -6.96 1.96 7.46
C ILE A 412 -8.39 2.50 7.26
N GLY A 413 -9.34 1.64 6.87
CA GLY A 413 -10.68 2.02 6.43
C GLY A 413 -11.48 2.88 7.43
N ALA A 414 -11.42 2.55 8.72
CA ALA A 414 -12.13 3.30 9.76
C ALA A 414 -11.52 4.70 10.00
N TYR A 415 -10.19 4.81 9.91
CA TYR A 415 -9.45 6.02 10.25
C TYR A 415 -9.54 7.10 9.18
N ARG A 416 -9.65 6.71 7.91
CA ARG A 416 -9.60 7.63 6.76
C ARG A 416 -10.93 8.29 6.39
N ARG A 417 -12.03 7.97 7.08
CA ARG A 417 -13.38 8.46 6.74
C ARG A 417 -13.46 9.99 6.60
N PRO A 418 -12.87 10.80 7.52
CA PRO A 418 -12.83 12.26 7.36
C PRO A 418 -12.13 12.77 6.10
N LEU A 419 -11.22 12.01 5.48
CA LEU A 419 -10.49 12.43 4.28
C LEU A 419 -11.28 12.21 2.98
N ARG A 420 -12.42 11.51 3.04
CA ARG A 420 -13.14 11.01 1.85
C ARG A 420 -13.46 12.10 0.82
N ALA A 421 -13.80 13.32 1.26
CA ALA A 421 -14.21 14.41 0.38
C ALA A 421 -13.06 15.23 -0.24
N ALA A 422 -11.83 15.08 0.29
CA ALA A 422 -10.61 15.72 -0.21
C ALA A 422 -9.59 14.71 -0.76
N ARG A 423 -10.00 13.44 -0.92
CA ARG A 423 -9.08 12.32 -1.16
C ARG A 423 -8.23 12.46 -2.42
N THR A 424 -8.76 13.04 -3.50
CA THR A 424 -7.99 13.25 -4.72
C THR A 424 -6.95 14.36 -4.56
N GLU A 425 -7.32 15.45 -3.87
CA GLU A 425 -6.40 16.55 -3.55
C GLU A 425 -5.26 16.07 -2.64
N ILE A 426 -5.59 15.23 -1.65
CA ILE A 426 -4.62 14.55 -0.78
C ILE A 426 -3.69 13.66 -1.59
N SER A 427 -4.23 12.74 -2.40
CA SER A 427 -3.43 11.84 -3.23
C SER A 427 -2.49 12.59 -4.16
N TYR A 428 -2.96 13.67 -4.80
CA TYR A 428 -2.11 14.50 -5.65
C TYR A 428 -0.98 15.17 -4.86
N HIS A 429 -1.29 15.74 -3.70
CA HIS A 429 -0.30 16.36 -2.82
C HIS A 429 0.75 15.37 -2.34
N VAL A 430 0.32 14.19 -1.86
CA VAL A 430 1.20 13.16 -1.31
C VAL A 430 2.04 12.53 -2.42
N ALA A 431 1.45 12.13 -3.55
CA ALA A 431 2.19 11.56 -4.67
C ALA A 431 3.32 12.48 -5.13
N GLY A 432 3.06 13.79 -5.22
CA GLY A 432 4.06 14.79 -5.59
C GLY A 432 5.04 15.19 -4.49
N GLY A 433 4.90 14.72 -3.25
CA GLY A 433 5.68 15.24 -2.11
C GLY A 433 5.52 16.76 -1.93
N GLY A 434 4.31 17.28 -2.20
CA GLY A 434 3.99 18.70 -2.24
C GLY A 434 4.39 19.44 -3.52
N GLN A 435 5.03 18.78 -4.49
CA GLN A 435 5.37 19.33 -5.80
C GLN A 435 4.29 19.01 -6.85
N PRO A 436 4.10 19.86 -7.89
CA PRO A 436 3.18 19.56 -8.97
C PRO A 436 3.69 18.39 -9.82
N ILE A 437 2.83 17.40 -10.05
CA ILE A 437 3.06 16.29 -10.98
C ILE A 437 2.19 16.45 -12.23
N ALA A 438 2.60 15.85 -13.35
CA ALA A 438 1.97 15.96 -14.66
C ALA A 438 0.64 15.19 -14.75
N ALA A 439 0.53 14.04 -14.09
CA ALA A 439 -0.68 13.24 -14.10
C ALA A 439 -0.80 12.34 -12.85
N LEU A 440 -2.03 12.01 -12.49
CA LEU A 440 -2.38 11.12 -11.38
C LEU A 440 -3.42 10.08 -11.82
N GLU A 441 -3.06 8.80 -11.70
CA GLU A 441 -3.96 7.66 -11.88
C GLU A 441 -4.25 7.00 -10.54
N VAL A 442 -5.52 7.03 -10.13
CA VAL A 442 -5.95 6.41 -8.87
C VAL A 442 -6.75 5.14 -9.10
N ARG A 443 -6.59 4.16 -8.21
CA ARG A 443 -7.38 2.92 -8.19
C ARG A 443 -8.47 2.94 -7.15
N ILE A 444 -9.67 2.51 -7.55
CA ILE A 444 -10.80 2.25 -6.64
C ILE A 444 -11.42 0.88 -6.92
N THR A 445 -11.94 0.24 -5.87
CA THR A 445 -12.80 -0.93 -6.03
C THR A 445 -14.21 -0.46 -6.44
N PRO A 446 -14.76 -0.94 -7.57
CA PRO A 446 -16.09 -0.53 -8.01
C PRO A 446 -17.17 -1.07 -7.07
N ASP A 447 -18.12 -0.21 -6.70
CA ASP A 447 -19.31 -0.62 -5.94
C ASP A 447 -20.26 -1.43 -6.83
N PRO A 448 -20.95 -2.48 -6.30
CA PRO A 448 -21.94 -3.24 -7.06
C PRO A 448 -23.19 -2.43 -7.44
N SER A 449 -23.39 -1.23 -6.88
CA SER A 449 -24.44 -0.30 -7.28
C SER A 449 -23.90 0.75 -8.26
N PRO A 450 -24.51 0.92 -9.45
CA PRO A 450 -24.10 1.98 -10.38
C PRO A 450 -24.28 3.38 -9.78
N PHE A 451 -25.26 3.56 -8.88
CA PHE A 451 -25.47 4.82 -8.17
C PHE A 451 -24.32 5.10 -7.20
N THR A 452 -23.95 4.15 -6.36
CA THR A 452 -22.84 4.33 -5.42
C THR A 452 -21.52 4.53 -6.15
N LEU A 453 -21.30 3.80 -7.26
CA LEU A 453 -20.13 4.03 -8.13
C LEU A 453 -20.13 5.45 -8.71
N ALA A 454 -21.28 5.95 -9.18
CA ALA A 454 -21.40 7.34 -9.64
C ALA A 454 -21.12 8.35 -8.52
N GLU A 455 -21.56 8.11 -7.28
CA GLU A 455 -21.21 8.95 -6.13
C GLU A 455 -19.71 8.95 -5.83
N GLN A 456 -19.06 7.78 -5.93
CA GLN A 456 -17.62 7.67 -5.76
C GLN A 456 -16.86 8.46 -6.84
N LEU A 457 -17.27 8.38 -8.11
CA LEU A 457 -16.67 9.16 -9.19
C LEU A 457 -16.94 10.67 -9.02
N TRP A 458 -18.14 11.04 -8.57
CA TRP A 458 -18.50 12.43 -8.30
C TRP A 458 -17.61 13.02 -7.21
N ASP A 459 -17.41 12.31 -6.09
CA ASP A 459 -16.52 12.74 -5.01
C ASP A 459 -15.08 12.95 -5.51
N LEU A 460 -14.58 12.03 -6.36
CA LEU A 460 -13.22 12.11 -6.92
C LEU A 460 -13.08 13.31 -7.85
N ALA A 461 -14.03 13.51 -8.76
CA ALA A 461 -14.05 14.64 -9.70
C ALA A 461 -14.21 15.99 -8.97
N SER A 462 -15.06 16.04 -7.95
CA SER A 462 -15.29 17.22 -7.12
C SER A 462 -14.05 17.61 -6.30
N SER A 463 -13.31 16.61 -5.80
CA SER A 463 -12.02 16.84 -5.16
C SER A 463 -10.94 17.26 -6.18
N TRP A 464 -10.97 16.74 -7.41
CA TRP A 464 -10.04 17.10 -8.48
C TRP A 464 -10.20 18.55 -8.95
N ASP A 465 -11.44 19.06 -9.04
CA ASP A 465 -11.70 20.46 -9.41
C ASP A 465 -10.95 21.46 -8.51
N ARG A 466 -10.70 21.10 -7.24
CA ARG A 466 -9.90 21.91 -6.31
C ARG A 466 -8.40 21.86 -6.58
N VAL A 467 -7.89 20.74 -7.09
CA VAL A 467 -6.50 20.65 -7.54
C VAL A 467 -6.30 21.62 -8.70
N LEU A 468 -7.25 21.69 -9.62
CA LEU A 468 -7.24 22.61 -10.77
C LEU A 468 -7.24 24.09 -10.32
N ASP A 469 -7.95 24.43 -9.24
CA ASP A 469 -7.90 25.77 -8.64
C ASP A 469 -6.49 26.16 -8.16
N GLY A 470 -5.74 25.20 -7.61
CA GLY A 470 -4.38 25.42 -7.07
C GLY A 470 -3.29 25.56 -8.14
N VAL A 471 -3.56 25.16 -9.39
CA VAL A 471 -2.57 25.16 -10.49
C VAL A 471 -2.87 26.22 -11.57
N ALA A 472 -3.76 27.18 -11.28
CA ALA A 472 -4.12 28.24 -12.22
C ALA A 472 -2.88 28.94 -12.82
N GLY A 473 -2.79 28.98 -14.15
CA GLY A 473 -1.66 29.58 -14.88
C GLY A 473 -0.47 28.66 -15.12
N ARG A 474 -0.54 27.38 -14.73
CA ARG A 474 0.42 26.32 -15.07
C ARG A 474 -0.21 25.33 -16.05
N ARG A 475 0.58 24.37 -16.55
CA ARG A 475 0.06 23.23 -17.30
C ARG A 475 -0.88 22.43 -16.39
N GLU A 476 -2.13 22.25 -16.82
CA GLU A 476 -3.11 21.48 -16.05
C GLU A 476 -2.66 20.01 -15.94
N PRO A 477 -2.65 19.43 -14.74
CA PRO A 477 -2.35 18.02 -14.57
C PRO A 477 -3.49 17.16 -15.14
N GLU A 478 -3.18 15.93 -15.52
CA GLU A 478 -4.17 14.96 -16.00
C GLU A 478 -4.63 14.06 -14.83
N PHE A 479 -5.89 13.60 -14.84
CA PHE A 479 -6.44 12.74 -13.79
C PHE A 479 -7.29 11.61 -14.37
N GLY A 480 -7.10 10.42 -13.80
CA GLY A 480 -7.77 9.20 -14.24
C GLY A 480 -8.04 8.25 -13.11
N VAL A 481 -9.09 7.45 -13.28
CA VAL A 481 -9.54 6.43 -12.35
C VAL A 481 -9.46 5.07 -13.03
N LEU A 482 -8.82 4.13 -12.37
CA LEU A 482 -8.81 2.72 -12.73
C LEU A 482 -9.72 1.95 -11.77
N LEU A 483 -10.56 1.08 -12.33
CA LEU A 483 -11.47 0.24 -11.55
C LEU A 483 -10.82 -1.12 -11.31
N HIS A 484 -10.55 -1.40 -10.04
CA HIS A 484 -9.80 -2.56 -9.61
C HIS A 484 -10.74 -3.68 -9.13
N PHE A 485 -10.71 -4.82 -9.83
CA PHE A 485 -11.28 -6.10 -9.39
C PHE A 485 -10.33 -6.83 -8.45
N ALA A 486 -10.62 -6.79 -7.14
CA ALA A 486 -9.79 -7.44 -6.14
C ALA A 486 -9.98 -8.97 -6.16
N LYS A 487 -8.87 -9.70 -6.27
CA LYS A 487 -8.81 -11.13 -5.95
C LYS A 487 -8.81 -11.28 -4.44
N GLN A 488 -9.74 -12.08 -3.92
CA GLN A 488 -9.84 -12.30 -2.48
C GLN A 488 -10.35 -13.68 -2.16
N ARG A 489 -10.00 -14.14 -0.96
CA ARG A 489 -10.63 -15.29 -0.32
C ARG A 489 -11.99 -14.85 0.24
N ASP A 490 -12.91 -15.80 0.41
CA ASP A 490 -14.26 -15.50 0.87
C ASP A 490 -14.21 -14.87 2.29
N GLU A 491 -14.62 -13.60 2.40
CA GLU A 491 -14.59 -12.80 3.64
C GLU A 491 -15.46 -13.38 4.75
N ARG A 492 -16.49 -14.16 4.38
CA ARG A 492 -17.41 -14.78 5.35
C ARG A 492 -16.84 -16.06 5.94
N LYS A 493 -15.68 -16.52 5.46
CA LYS A 493 -15.07 -17.80 5.84
C LYS A 493 -13.82 -17.58 6.67
N ARG A 494 -13.36 -18.67 7.31
CA ARG A 494 -12.32 -18.62 8.35
C ARG A 494 -10.94 -18.13 7.85
N TRP A 495 -10.72 -18.11 6.55
CA TRP A 495 -9.49 -17.55 5.94
C TRP A 495 -9.34 -16.05 6.25
N ALA A 496 -10.40 -15.26 6.09
CA ALA A 496 -10.36 -13.82 6.35
C ALA A 496 -10.24 -13.49 7.84
N SER A 497 -10.80 -14.34 8.71
CA SER A 497 -10.65 -14.19 10.17
C SER A 497 -9.31 -14.67 10.73
N GLY A 498 -8.38 -15.12 9.87
CA GLY A 498 -7.05 -15.60 10.28
C GLY A 498 -7.02 -17.02 10.86
N CYS A 499 -8.05 -17.83 10.65
CA CYS A 499 -8.15 -19.22 11.10
C CYS A 499 -8.37 -20.21 9.94
N PRO A 500 -7.51 -20.23 8.92
CA PRO A 500 -7.76 -20.97 7.69
C PRO A 500 -7.84 -22.49 7.93
N PRO A 501 -8.84 -23.20 7.38
CA PRO A 501 -8.88 -24.65 7.40
C PRO A 501 -7.90 -25.26 6.38
N ALA A 502 -7.66 -26.57 6.50
CA ALA A 502 -6.67 -27.27 5.69
C ALA A 502 -7.09 -27.40 4.21
N PHE A 503 -6.10 -27.60 3.33
CA PHE A 503 -6.28 -28.00 1.92
C PHE A 503 -7.17 -27.08 1.08
N GLY A 504 -7.12 -25.77 1.33
CA GLY A 504 -7.91 -24.81 0.55
C GLY A 504 -9.43 -24.93 0.73
N SER A 505 -9.88 -25.72 1.71
CA SER A 505 -11.31 -25.83 2.06
C SER A 505 -11.87 -24.48 2.52
N GLU A 506 -13.18 -24.32 2.42
CA GLU A 506 -13.83 -23.05 2.76
C GLU A 506 -13.23 -21.86 2.00
N THR A 507 -12.91 -22.04 0.72
CA THR A 507 -12.53 -20.94 -0.19
C THR A 507 -13.58 -20.82 -1.31
N HIS A 508 -13.37 -19.89 -2.24
CA HIS A 508 -14.13 -19.86 -3.48
C HIS A 508 -13.76 -21.02 -4.42
N GLY A 509 -12.60 -21.66 -4.24
CA GLY A 509 -12.14 -22.75 -5.08
C GLY A 509 -12.83 -24.09 -4.81
N GLU A 510 -13.53 -24.25 -3.68
CA GLU A 510 -14.22 -25.49 -3.32
C GLU A 510 -15.58 -25.61 -4.06
N PRO A 511 -15.83 -26.68 -4.86
CA PRO A 511 -17.06 -26.80 -5.65
C PRO A 511 -18.36 -26.90 -4.83
N HIS A 512 -18.33 -27.64 -3.72
CA HIS A 512 -19.49 -27.99 -2.90
C HIS A 512 -19.16 -27.91 -1.39
N PRO A 513 -19.07 -26.70 -0.81
CA PRO A 513 -18.77 -26.56 0.62
C PRO A 513 -19.90 -27.16 1.48
N GLN A 514 -19.51 -27.90 2.53
CA GLN A 514 -20.44 -28.62 3.40
C GLN A 514 -21.45 -27.68 4.07
N GLY A 515 -22.75 -27.99 3.94
CA GLY A 515 -23.83 -27.29 4.65
C GLY A 515 -24.31 -25.97 4.03
N ALA A 516 -23.90 -25.61 2.80
CA ALA A 516 -24.33 -24.37 2.14
C ALA A 516 -25.18 -24.61 0.87
N ILE A 517 -26.26 -23.82 0.70
CA ILE A 517 -26.99 -23.71 -0.57
C ILE A 517 -26.24 -22.70 -1.45
N ARG A 518 -25.46 -23.17 -2.43
CA ARG A 518 -24.72 -22.34 -3.40
C ARG A 518 -25.04 -22.77 -4.84
N LEU A 519 -24.71 -21.93 -5.81
CA LEU A 519 -24.94 -22.17 -7.25
C LEU A 519 -24.18 -23.39 -7.80
N GLY A 520 -23.15 -23.89 -7.08
CA GLY A 520 -22.33 -25.04 -7.44
C GLY A 520 -21.16 -24.69 -8.36
N GLY A 521 -20.03 -25.35 -8.15
CA GLY A 521 -18.85 -25.26 -9.01
C GLY A 521 -17.77 -24.27 -8.55
N ARG A 522 -16.51 -24.58 -8.84
CA ARG A 522 -15.34 -23.76 -8.42
C ARG A 522 -15.48 -22.31 -8.87
N TYR A 523 -15.26 -21.38 -7.94
CA TYR A 523 -15.25 -19.93 -8.11
C TYR A 523 -16.57 -19.29 -8.59
N ALA A 524 -17.68 -20.04 -8.62
CA ALA A 524 -18.96 -19.53 -9.11
C ALA A 524 -19.45 -18.32 -8.29
N ASP A 525 -19.41 -18.38 -6.96
CA ASP A 525 -19.90 -17.28 -6.11
C ASP A 525 -19.03 -16.03 -6.26
N TYR A 526 -17.70 -16.19 -6.34
CA TYR A 526 -16.80 -15.07 -6.60
C TYR A 526 -17.13 -14.42 -7.95
N PHE A 527 -17.30 -15.23 -9.00
CA PHE A 527 -17.65 -14.72 -10.32
C PHE A 527 -18.97 -13.94 -10.29
N VAL A 528 -19.98 -14.42 -9.58
CA VAL A 528 -21.28 -13.73 -9.44
C VAL A 528 -21.14 -12.39 -8.74
N GLU A 529 -20.36 -12.35 -7.66
CA GLU A 529 -20.07 -11.11 -6.94
C GLU A 529 -19.39 -10.09 -7.88
N GLN A 530 -18.35 -10.50 -8.60
CA GLN A 530 -17.65 -9.62 -9.55
C GLN A 530 -18.50 -9.26 -10.78
N SER A 531 -19.42 -10.14 -11.20
CA SER A 531 -20.37 -9.88 -12.28
C SER A 531 -21.29 -8.71 -11.93
N THR A 532 -21.72 -8.60 -10.68
CA THR A 532 -22.57 -7.48 -10.23
C THR A 532 -21.82 -6.16 -10.35
N ARG A 533 -20.54 -6.13 -9.96
CA ARG A 533 -19.67 -4.95 -10.14
C ARG A 533 -19.44 -4.62 -11.62
N ALA A 534 -19.11 -5.61 -12.44
CA ALA A 534 -18.94 -5.42 -13.88
C ALA A 534 -20.21 -4.87 -14.55
N GLN A 535 -21.40 -5.33 -14.13
CA GLN A 535 -22.68 -4.82 -14.63
C GLN A 535 -22.93 -3.38 -14.19
N ALA A 536 -22.63 -3.02 -12.94
CA ALA A 536 -22.74 -1.64 -12.46
C ALA A 536 -21.85 -0.66 -13.25
N ILE A 537 -20.64 -1.09 -13.63
CA ILE A 537 -19.76 -0.30 -14.50
C ILE A 537 -20.44 -0.07 -15.86
N VAL A 538 -20.93 -1.14 -16.49
CA VAL A 538 -21.57 -1.04 -17.81
C VAL A 538 -22.82 -0.17 -17.78
N ASP A 539 -23.68 -0.34 -16.77
CA ASP A 539 -24.89 0.46 -16.61
C ASP A 539 -24.57 1.95 -16.46
N LEU A 540 -23.52 2.27 -15.69
CA LEU A 540 -23.05 3.65 -15.55
C LEU A 540 -22.46 4.19 -16.85
N LEU A 541 -21.64 3.41 -17.58
CA LEU A 541 -21.06 3.86 -18.85
C LEU A 541 -22.13 4.07 -19.93
N ASP A 542 -23.20 3.26 -19.94
CA ASP A 542 -24.31 3.41 -20.87
C ASP A 542 -25.16 4.65 -20.54
N ALA A 543 -25.40 4.92 -19.25
CA ALA A 543 -26.17 6.07 -18.78
C ALA A 543 -25.38 7.39 -18.81
N VAL A 544 -24.09 7.35 -18.49
CA VAL A 544 -23.17 8.49 -18.40
C VAL A 544 -21.88 8.21 -19.21
N PRO A 545 -21.93 8.22 -20.55
CA PRO A 545 -20.76 7.93 -21.40
C PRO A 545 -19.55 8.83 -21.14
N THR A 546 -19.79 10.09 -20.73
CA THR A 546 -18.75 11.06 -20.36
C THR A 546 -17.92 10.62 -19.16
N ALA A 547 -18.36 9.62 -18.39
CA ALA A 547 -17.54 9.00 -17.36
C ALA A 547 -16.22 8.43 -17.92
N LEU A 548 -16.13 8.12 -19.22
CA LEU A 548 -14.89 7.66 -19.87
C LEU A 548 -13.77 8.73 -19.95
N TRP A 549 -14.08 10.02 -19.71
CA TRP A 549 -13.04 11.03 -19.52
C TRP A 549 -12.28 10.81 -18.21
N LEU A 550 -12.95 10.26 -17.20
CA LEU A 550 -12.38 10.03 -15.87
C LEU A 550 -11.99 8.56 -15.66
N VAL A 551 -12.85 7.61 -16.02
CA VAL A 551 -12.57 6.18 -15.90
C VAL A 551 -11.75 5.74 -17.11
N ARG A 552 -10.49 5.35 -16.89
CA ARG A 552 -9.49 5.15 -17.95
C ARG A 552 -9.06 3.70 -18.14
N GLY A 553 -9.24 2.86 -17.14
CA GLY A 553 -8.89 1.46 -17.28
C GLY A 553 -9.44 0.55 -16.20
N LEU A 554 -9.18 -0.74 -16.41
CA LEU A 554 -9.45 -1.80 -15.45
C LEU A 554 -8.14 -2.33 -14.88
N ASP A 555 -8.18 -2.71 -13.62
CA ASP A 555 -7.10 -3.41 -12.93
C ASP A 555 -7.58 -4.69 -12.20
N VAL A 556 -6.71 -5.68 -12.06
CA VAL A 556 -6.88 -6.88 -11.22
C VAL A 556 -5.71 -6.91 -10.26
N ALA A 557 -5.95 -6.98 -8.96
CA ALA A 557 -4.89 -7.05 -7.95
C ALA A 557 -5.31 -7.77 -6.67
N SER A 558 -4.56 -7.53 -5.58
CA SER A 558 -4.66 -8.23 -4.28
C SER A 558 -4.23 -9.71 -4.38
N ASP A 559 -4.83 -10.63 -3.62
CA ASP A 559 -4.36 -12.01 -3.43
C ASP A 559 -4.27 -12.83 -4.75
N GLU A 560 -3.11 -12.77 -5.41
CA GLU A 560 -2.83 -13.46 -6.69
C GLU A 560 -3.06 -14.97 -6.64
N LEU A 561 -2.87 -15.57 -5.46
CA LEU A 561 -2.95 -17.00 -5.21
C LEU A 561 -4.37 -17.48 -4.89
N SER A 562 -5.32 -16.57 -4.59
CA SER A 562 -6.70 -16.92 -4.23
C SER A 562 -7.56 -17.33 -5.42
N VAL A 563 -7.51 -16.55 -6.50
CA VAL A 563 -8.42 -16.66 -7.64
C VAL A 563 -7.61 -16.77 -8.94
N PRO A 564 -7.81 -17.82 -9.74
CA PRO A 564 -7.15 -17.97 -11.03
C PRO A 564 -7.56 -16.89 -12.03
N THR A 565 -6.64 -16.51 -12.91
CA THR A 565 -6.83 -15.48 -13.94
C THR A 565 -8.07 -15.75 -14.81
N TRP A 566 -8.29 -17.01 -15.19
CA TRP A 566 -9.40 -17.42 -16.06
C TRP A 566 -10.79 -17.08 -15.52
N VAL A 567 -10.95 -16.90 -14.20
CA VAL A 567 -12.24 -16.51 -13.59
C VAL A 567 -12.59 -15.07 -13.95
N LEU A 568 -11.61 -14.17 -13.99
CA LEU A 568 -11.82 -12.73 -14.22
C LEU A 568 -11.75 -12.33 -15.70
N VAL A 569 -11.00 -13.06 -16.53
CA VAL A 569 -10.83 -12.75 -17.97
C VAL A 569 -12.16 -12.46 -18.69
N PRO A 570 -13.23 -13.25 -18.50
CA PRO A 570 -14.49 -13.00 -19.21
C PRO A 570 -15.14 -11.67 -18.82
N LEU A 571 -15.12 -11.32 -17.54
CA LEU A 571 -15.67 -10.06 -17.03
C LEU A 571 -14.87 -8.87 -17.57
N TYR A 572 -13.55 -8.99 -17.55
CA TYR A 572 -12.63 -7.99 -18.06
C TYR A 572 -12.89 -7.65 -19.52
N ARG A 573 -12.94 -8.68 -20.37
CA ARG A 573 -13.19 -8.52 -21.79
C ARG A 573 -14.57 -7.94 -22.08
N TYR A 574 -15.57 -8.34 -21.30
CA TYR A 574 -16.91 -7.78 -21.44
C TYR A 574 -16.94 -6.29 -21.17
N VAL A 575 -16.36 -5.82 -20.06
CA VAL A 575 -16.33 -4.39 -19.72
C VAL A 575 -15.50 -3.60 -20.74
N LEU A 576 -14.34 -4.11 -21.16
CA LEU A 576 -13.53 -3.47 -22.22
C LEU A 576 -14.29 -3.37 -23.54
N TRP A 577 -14.97 -4.44 -23.95
CA TRP A 577 -15.77 -4.46 -25.18
C TRP A 577 -16.96 -3.49 -25.11
N ARG A 578 -17.68 -3.43 -23.97
CA ARG A 578 -18.78 -2.48 -23.76
C ARG A 578 -18.27 -1.05 -23.80
N SER A 579 -17.19 -0.73 -23.10
CA SER A 579 -16.57 0.60 -23.16
C SER A 579 -16.20 1.00 -24.59
N ALA A 580 -15.54 0.12 -25.35
CA ALA A 580 -15.18 0.40 -26.74
C ALA A 580 -16.41 0.61 -27.63
N SER A 581 -17.48 -0.15 -27.39
CA SER A 581 -18.75 0.00 -28.10
C SER A 581 -19.42 1.35 -27.77
N THR A 582 -19.48 1.71 -26.50
CA THR A 582 -20.02 3.00 -26.04
C THR A 582 -19.26 4.18 -26.65
N ALA A 583 -17.93 4.13 -26.65
CA ALA A 583 -17.08 5.13 -27.30
C ALA A 583 -17.33 5.22 -28.82
N ALA A 584 -17.39 4.08 -29.51
CA ALA A 584 -17.58 4.04 -30.97
C ALA A 584 -18.93 4.61 -31.43
N THR A 585 -19.98 4.53 -30.61
CA THR A 585 -21.29 5.12 -30.92
C THR A 585 -21.35 6.65 -30.79
N ARG A 586 -20.30 7.29 -30.24
CA ARG A 586 -20.22 8.73 -29.97
C ARG A 586 -18.89 9.35 -30.43
N PRO A 587 -18.55 9.27 -31.72
CA PRO A 587 -17.24 9.67 -32.22
C PRO A 587 -16.91 11.16 -32.04
N PHE A 588 -17.93 12.03 -31.91
CA PHE A 588 -17.76 13.47 -31.74
C PHE A 588 -17.52 13.91 -30.28
N GLU A 589 -17.63 12.99 -29.31
CA GLU A 589 -17.43 13.30 -27.88
C GLU A 589 -15.99 13.02 -27.41
N GLU A 590 -15.11 12.56 -28.30
CA GLU A 590 -13.71 12.21 -28.03
C GLU A 590 -13.58 11.27 -26.82
N LEU A 591 -14.48 10.29 -26.70
CA LEU A 591 -14.50 9.33 -25.61
C LEU A 591 -13.43 8.25 -25.86
N PRO A 592 -12.41 8.09 -25.01
CA PRO A 592 -11.41 7.07 -25.24
C PRO A 592 -11.85 5.76 -24.56
N PRO A 593 -11.70 4.60 -25.22
CA PRO A 593 -12.05 3.31 -24.63
C PRO A 593 -11.16 3.00 -23.41
N LEU A 594 -11.69 2.19 -22.49
CA LEU A 594 -10.92 1.69 -21.34
C LEU A 594 -9.70 0.89 -21.80
N ARG A 595 -8.60 1.07 -21.08
CA ARG A 595 -7.38 0.26 -21.17
C ARG A 595 -7.31 -0.77 -20.05
N ALA A 596 -6.31 -1.64 -20.10
CA ALA A 596 -6.15 -2.73 -19.13
C ALA A 596 -4.75 -2.71 -18.50
N THR A 597 -4.72 -2.87 -17.18
CA THR A 597 -3.56 -3.31 -16.43
C THR A 597 -3.95 -4.53 -15.59
N ALA A 598 -2.96 -5.27 -15.11
CA ALA A 598 -3.17 -6.39 -14.20
C ALA A 598 -1.94 -6.56 -13.32
N HIS A 599 -2.13 -6.51 -12.00
CA HIS A 599 -1.11 -6.95 -11.05
C HIS A 599 -0.94 -8.45 -11.16
N VAL A 600 0.28 -8.85 -11.44
CA VAL A 600 0.59 -10.24 -11.66
C VAL A 600 2.08 -10.51 -11.51
N GLY A 601 2.42 -11.67 -10.97
CA GLY A 601 3.80 -12.12 -10.86
C GLY A 601 4.59 -11.39 -9.76
N GLU A 602 3.92 -10.78 -8.79
CA GLU A 602 4.56 -10.28 -7.56
C GLU A 602 4.65 -11.35 -6.47
N ASP A 603 3.56 -12.11 -6.28
CA ASP A 603 3.45 -13.15 -5.25
C ASP A 603 3.22 -14.53 -5.90
N PHE A 604 4.10 -15.48 -5.56
CA PHE A 604 4.08 -16.83 -6.13
C PHE A 604 4.76 -17.83 -5.20
N ARG A 605 4.28 -19.08 -5.21
CA ARG A 605 4.92 -20.16 -4.43
C ARG A 605 6.18 -20.67 -5.15
N HIS A 606 6.05 -20.85 -6.46
CA HIS A 606 7.11 -21.28 -7.37
C HIS A 606 7.28 -20.23 -8.47
N LEU A 607 8.51 -19.93 -8.92
CA LEU A 607 8.73 -18.89 -9.94
C LEU A 607 7.97 -19.18 -11.25
N MET A 608 7.85 -20.46 -11.64
CA MET A 608 7.04 -20.87 -12.80
C MET A 608 5.56 -20.49 -12.65
N GLU A 609 5.00 -20.50 -11.44
CA GLU A 609 3.62 -20.06 -11.17
C GLU A 609 3.50 -18.56 -11.50
N GLY A 610 4.40 -17.73 -10.97
CA GLY A 610 4.44 -16.30 -11.28
C GLY A 610 4.56 -16.02 -12.78
N LEU A 611 5.47 -16.71 -13.47
CA LEU A 611 5.65 -16.61 -14.93
C LEU A 611 4.39 -17.05 -15.70
N ARG A 612 3.74 -18.15 -15.29
CA ARG A 612 2.47 -18.60 -15.90
C ARG A 612 1.37 -17.56 -15.72
N ARG A 613 1.23 -16.95 -14.54
CA ARG A 613 0.21 -15.92 -14.31
C ARG A 613 0.45 -14.71 -15.22
N VAL A 614 1.71 -14.27 -15.38
CA VAL A 614 2.08 -13.20 -16.34
C VAL A 614 1.69 -13.60 -17.76
N TYR A 615 2.01 -14.83 -18.18
CA TYR A 615 1.61 -15.36 -19.48
C TYR A 615 0.09 -15.32 -19.69
N GLU A 616 -0.70 -15.75 -18.70
CA GLU A 616 -2.16 -15.77 -18.77
C GLU A 616 -2.71 -14.35 -18.99
N CYS A 617 -2.18 -13.35 -18.28
CA CYS A 617 -2.57 -11.95 -18.47
C CYS A 617 -2.18 -11.42 -19.86
N ILE A 618 -0.94 -11.65 -20.32
CA ILE A 618 -0.50 -11.22 -21.66
C ILE A 618 -1.41 -11.83 -22.74
N GLN A 619 -1.59 -13.15 -22.71
CA GLN A 619 -2.27 -13.89 -23.76
C GLN A 619 -3.78 -13.65 -23.78
N TYR A 620 -4.41 -13.54 -22.60
CA TYR A 620 -5.87 -13.53 -22.49
C TYR A 620 -6.46 -12.15 -22.16
N VAL A 621 -5.70 -11.23 -21.57
CA VAL A 621 -6.17 -9.88 -21.24
C VAL A 621 -5.57 -8.83 -22.17
N LEU A 622 -4.23 -8.75 -22.26
CA LEU A 622 -3.54 -7.60 -22.87
C LEU A 622 -3.28 -7.73 -24.38
N LYS A 623 -3.29 -8.94 -24.94
CA LYS A 623 -2.85 -9.25 -26.31
C LYS A 623 -3.36 -8.32 -27.42
N ARG A 624 -4.61 -7.82 -27.31
CA ARG A 624 -5.24 -6.99 -28.36
C ARG A 624 -5.09 -5.49 -28.13
N SER A 625 -5.00 -5.07 -26.87
CA SER A 625 -5.05 -3.66 -26.46
C SER A 625 -3.68 -3.09 -26.11
N GLY A 626 -2.65 -3.95 -25.99
CA GLY A 626 -1.49 -3.63 -25.16
C GLY A 626 -1.94 -3.42 -23.71
N GLY A 627 -1.13 -2.73 -22.93
CA GLY A 627 -1.45 -2.34 -21.56
C GLY A 627 -0.25 -2.43 -20.64
N ARG A 628 -0.53 -2.56 -19.35
CA ARG A 628 0.50 -2.61 -18.31
C ARG A 628 0.41 -3.89 -17.50
N LEU A 629 1.53 -4.32 -16.93
CA LEU A 629 1.59 -5.40 -15.94
C LEU A 629 2.02 -4.78 -14.62
N GLY A 630 1.17 -4.85 -13.60
CA GLY A 630 1.50 -4.39 -12.26
C GLY A 630 2.55 -5.30 -11.63
N HIS A 631 3.63 -4.70 -11.14
CA HIS A 631 4.77 -5.33 -10.44
C HIS A 631 5.60 -6.28 -11.30
N ALA A 632 5.03 -7.41 -11.75
CA ALA A 632 5.67 -8.45 -12.57
C ALA A 632 7.11 -8.79 -12.18
N THR A 633 7.40 -8.81 -10.87
CA THR A 633 8.76 -9.02 -10.35
C THR A 633 9.33 -10.36 -10.78
N ALA A 634 8.48 -11.37 -11.00
CA ALA A 634 8.83 -12.67 -11.59
C ALA A 634 9.61 -12.57 -12.92
N LEU A 635 9.43 -11.50 -13.71
CA LEU A 635 10.17 -11.29 -14.96
C LEU A 635 11.62 -10.83 -14.73
N GLY A 636 11.91 -10.23 -13.56
CA GLY A 636 13.23 -9.71 -13.20
C GLY A 636 13.99 -10.56 -12.18
N VAL A 637 13.33 -11.49 -11.48
CA VAL A 637 13.98 -12.38 -10.50
C VAL A 637 15.01 -13.27 -11.19
N GLU A 638 16.19 -13.41 -10.60
CA GLU A 638 17.25 -14.29 -11.11
C GLU A 638 16.92 -15.75 -10.72
N PRO A 639 16.65 -16.67 -11.68
CA PRO A 639 16.14 -18.01 -11.36
C PRO A 639 17.06 -18.88 -10.52
N ARG A 640 18.38 -18.79 -10.69
CA ARG A 640 19.36 -19.58 -9.92
C ARG A 640 19.46 -19.07 -8.50
N LEU A 641 19.60 -17.76 -8.29
CA LEU A 641 19.63 -17.16 -6.94
C LEU A 641 18.31 -17.41 -6.20
N TRP A 642 17.18 -17.32 -6.90
CA TRP A 642 15.89 -17.69 -6.33
C TRP A 642 15.87 -19.16 -5.89
N ALA A 643 16.27 -20.08 -6.78
CA ALA A 643 16.29 -21.51 -6.49
C ALA A 643 17.21 -21.86 -5.32
N GLU A 644 18.42 -21.29 -5.28
CA GLU A 644 19.37 -21.48 -4.19
C GLU A 644 18.85 -20.91 -2.86
N SER A 645 18.08 -19.82 -2.89
CA SER A 645 17.51 -19.20 -1.69
C SER A 645 16.32 -19.96 -1.10
N VAL A 646 15.60 -20.73 -1.92
CA VAL A 646 14.37 -21.44 -1.53
C VAL A 646 14.63 -22.93 -1.28
N GLY A 647 15.52 -23.55 -2.07
CA GLY A 647 15.82 -24.98 -2.02
C GLY A 647 14.75 -25.83 -2.72
N SER A 648 13.65 -26.14 -2.03
CA SER A 648 12.50 -26.84 -2.62
C SER A 648 11.19 -26.15 -2.29
N VAL A 649 10.18 -26.37 -3.14
CA VAL A 649 8.87 -25.71 -3.01
C VAL A 649 7.77 -26.74 -2.87
N MET A 650 6.97 -26.62 -1.81
CA MET A 650 5.72 -27.35 -1.66
C MET A 650 4.57 -26.54 -2.29
N MET A 651 3.82 -27.14 -3.20
CA MET A 651 2.65 -26.48 -3.82
C MET A 651 1.52 -27.47 -4.14
N PRO A 652 0.27 -27.01 -4.34
CA PRO A 652 -0.82 -27.88 -4.76
C PRO A 652 -0.52 -28.61 -6.07
N ALA A 653 -0.86 -29.91 -6.14
CA ALA A 653 -0.66 -30.76 -7.30
C ALA A 653 -1.28 -30.17 -8.58
N GLU A 654 -2.46 -29.55 -8.46
CA GLU A 654 -3.12 -28.93 -9.61
C GLU A 654 -2.41 -27.65 -10.10
N GLU A 655 -1.83 -26.85 -9.20
CA GLU A 655 -1.06 -25.67 -9.61
C GLU A 655 0.23 -26.08 -10.32
N ARG A 656 0.94 -27.11 -9.82
CA ARG A 656 2.11 -27.66 -10.52
C ARG A 656 1.74 -28.25 -11.88
N LEU A 657 0.59 -28.93 -11.97
CA LEU A 657 0.10 -29.45 -13.25
C LEU A 657 -0.12 -28.32 -14.26
N TRP A 658 -0.73 -27.20 -13.85
CA TRP A 658 -0.93 -26.06 -14.74
C TRP A 658 0.38 -25.36 -15.13
N ASP A 659 1.34 -25.27 -14.22
CA ASP A 659 2.69 -24.76 -14.51
C ASP A 659 3.39 -25.60 -15.60
N LEU A 660 3.33 -26.93 -15.50
CA LEU A 660 3.91 -27.84 -16.50
C LEU A 660 3.18 -27.79 -17.83
N VAL A 661 1.84 -27.66 -17.82
CA VAL A 661 1.06 -27.47 -19.05
C VAL A 661 1.44 -26.15 -19.73
N PHE A 662 1.65 -25.08 -18.96
CA PHE A 662 2.16 -23.82 -19.47
C PHE A 662 3.55 -24.00 -20.09
N GLU A 663 4.49 -24.61 -19.36
CA GLU A 663 5.84 -24.89 -19.85
C GLU A 663 5.81 -25.69 -21.17
N TRP A 664 5.03 -26.77 -21.22
CA TRP A 664 4.88 -27.61 -22.40
C TRP A 664 4.37 -26.83 -23.63
N ARG A 665 3.46 -25.86 -23.43
CA ARG A 665 2.96 -25.01 -24.52
C ARG A 665 4.06 -24.13 -25.13
N LEU A 666 5.02 -23.67 -24.33
CA LEU A 666 6.13 -22.86 -24.83
C LEU A 666 6.99 -23.65 -25.83
N TYR A 667 7.21 -24.93 -25.55
CA TYR A 667 8.05 -25.83 -26.37
C TYR A 667 7.29 -26.43 -27.56
N SER A 668 6.05 -26.86 -27.35
CA SER A 668 5.20 -27.47 -28.39
C SER A 668 4.57 -26.44 -29.33
N HIS A 669 4.67 -25.16 -28.98
CA HIS A 669 4.02 -24.04 -29.65
C HIS A 669 2.48 -24.12 -29.67
N TYR A 670 1.89 -24.89 -28.75
CA TYR A 670 0.45 -25.13 -28.72
C TYR A 670 -0.32 -23.90 -28.23
N ARG A 671 -1.09 -23.27 -29.14
CA ARG A 671 -1.90 -22.06 -28.87
C ARG A 671 -1.11 -20.92 -28.21
N VAL A 672 0.20 -20.82 -28.46
CA VAL A 672 1.04 -19.69 -28.03
C VAL A 672 1.43 -18.79 -29.22
N PRO A 673 1.51 -17.46 -29.02
CA PRO A 673 2.08 -16.51 -29.98
C PRO A 673 3.52 -16.88 -30.37
N VAL A 674 3.98 -16.38 -31.52
CA VAL A 674 5.34 -16.69 -32.01
C VAL A 674 6.42 -16.14 -31.06
N GLU A 675 6.14 -15.03 -30.41
CA GLU A 675 7.02 -14.33 -29.48
C GLU A 675 7.26 -15.10 -28.18
N LEU A 676 6.30 -15.97 -27.80
CA LEU A 676 6.35 -16.82 -26.60
C LEU A 676 6.92 -18.21 -26.87
N ARG A 677 7.23 -18.54 -28.12
CA ARG A 677 7.83 -19.84 -28.46
C ARG A 677 9.24 -19.92 -27.88
N ALA A 678 9.58 -21.10 -27.38
CA ALA A 678 10.85 -21.32 -26.71
C ALA A 678 11.44 -22.69 -27.07
N ALA A 679 12.77 -22.75 -27.19
CA ALA A 679 13.46 -24.01 -27.35
C ALA A 679 13.55 -24.72 -25.99
N ALA A 680 13.13 -25.98 -25.94
CA ALA A 680 13.18 -26.76 -24.72
C ALA A 680 14.63 -27.06 -24.31
N PRO A 681 14.97 -27.00 -23.00
CA PRO A 681 16.22 -27.54 -22.51
C PRO A 681 16.37 -29.04 -22.84
N PRO A 682 17.61 -29.56 -22.99
CA PRO A 682 17.84 -30.97 -23.31
C PRO A 682 17.12 -31.93 -22.34
N GLY A 683 16.37 -32.89 -22.90
CA GLY A 683 15.62 -33.89 -22.12
C GLY A 683 14.39 -33.37 -21.36
N ARG A 684 14.15 -32.05 -21.33
CA ARG A 684 13.08 -31.44 -20.52
C ARG A 684 11.68 -31.81 -21.00
N VAL A 685 11.45 -31.89 -22.31
CA VAL A 685 10.13 -32.23 -22.88
C VAL A 685 9.62 -33.56 -22.33
N LEU A 686 10.43 -34.62 -22.40
CA LEU A 686 10.04 -35.95 -21.92
C LEU A 686 9.74 -35.96 -20.41
N ARG A 687 10.49 -35.18 -19.61
CA ARG A 687 10.24 -35.01 -18.18
C ARG A 687 8.91 -34.30 -17.93
N VAL A 688 8.66 -33.18 -18.60
CA VAL A 688 7.42 -32.41 -18.47
C VAL A 688 6.22 -33.27 -18.86
N GLU A 689 6.28 -34.01 -19.96
CA GLU A 689 5.19 -34.90 -20.39
C GLU A 689 4.94 -36.04 -19.39
N LYS A 690 6.01 -36.66 -18.87
CA LYS A 690 5.91 -37.66 -17.82
C LYS A 690 5.25 -37.09 -16.54
N ASP A 691 5.71 -35.93 -16.09
CA ASP A 691 5.21 -35.30 -14.86
C ASP A 691 3.74 -34.86 -15.03
N ILE A 692 3.34 -34.39 -16.23
CA ILE A 692 1.94 -34.11 -16.58
C ILE A 692 1.09 -35.39 -16.49
N HIS A 693 1.56 -36.50 -17.04
CA HIS A 693 0.85 -37.79 -16.97
C HIS A 693 0.68 -38.26 -15.52
N GLU A 694 1.73 -38.21 -14.70
CA GLU A 694 1.68 -38.62 -13.29
C GLU A 694 0.75 -37.73 -12.45
N LEU A 695 0.82 -36.40 -12.63
CA LEU A 695 -0.03 -35.47 -11.90
C LEU A 695 -1.48 -35.51 -12.38
N SER A 696 -1.72 -35.69 -13.68
CA SER A 696 -3.09 -35.84 -14.20
C SER A 696 -3.75 -37.14 -13.73
N GLU A 697 -3.01 -38.25 -13.69
CA GLU A 697 -3.49 -39.50 -13.07
C GLU A 697 -3.82 -39.27 -11.59
N ARG A 698 -2.99 -38.53 -10.85
CA ARG A 698 -3.26 -38.21 -9.44
C ARG A 698 -4.49 -37.32 -9.25
N VAL A 699 -4.66 -36.27 -10.04
CA VAL A 699 -5.72 -35.28 -9.85
C VAL A 699 -7.05 -35.77 -10.43
N PHE A 700 -7.04 -36.26 -11.67
CA PHE A 700 -8.22 -36.64 -12.44
C PHE A 700 -8.52 -38.15 -12.42
N MET A 701 -7.67 -38.98 -11.80
CA MET A 701 -7.75 -40.46 -11.91
C MET A 701 -7.72 -40.93 -13.37
N ARG A 702 -6.98 -40.18 -14.18
CA ARG A 702 -6.87 -40.37 -15.62
C ARG A 702 -5.59 -39.76 -16.15
N ASN A 703 -4.82 -40.57 -16.86
CA ASN A 703 -3.71 -40.09 -17.66
C ASN A 703 -4.24 -39.24 -18.84
N CYS A 704 -4.02 -37.93 -18.76
CA CYS A 704 -4.48 -36.94 -19.72
C CYS A 704 -3.31 -36.48 -20.59
N GLU A 705 -3.52 -36.38 -21.90
CA GLU A 705 -2.48 -35.90 -22.80
C GLU A 705 -2.17 -34.41 -22.55
N PRO A 706 -0.91 -33.96 -22.66
CA PRO A 706 -0.54 -32.55 -22.48
C PRO A 706 -1.37 -31.60 -23.35
N SER A 707 -1.66 -32.01 -24.59
CA SER A 707 -2.48 -31.23 -25.52
C SER A 707 -3.95 -31.10 -25.09
N GLU A 708 -4.52 -32.10 -24.40
CA GLU A 708 -5.89 -32.07 -23.87
C GLU A 708 -6.00 -31.10 -22.70
N LEU A 709 -5.04 -31.14 -21.77
CA LEU A 709 -4.96 -30.21 -20.64
C LEU A 709 -4.67 -28.78 -21.11
N ALA A 710 -3.78 -28.62 -22.11
CA ALA A 710 -3.54 -27.34 -22.75
C ALA A 710 -4.83 -26.82 -23.41
N GLU A 711 -5.60 -27.64 -24.12
CA GLU A 711 -6.88 -27.19 -24.67
C GLU A 711 -7.89 -26.83 -23.57
N ALA A 712 -8.01 -27.62 -22.51
CA ALA A 712 -8.89 -27.33 -21.37
C ALA A 712 -8.56 -25.99 -20.70
N HIS A 713 -7.28 -25.75 -20.39
CA HIS A 713 -6.83 -24.47 -19.82
C HIS A 713 -7.11 -23.29 -20.76
N HIS A 714 -7.01 -23.48 -22.08
CA HIS A 714 -7.38 -22.46 -23.06
C HIS A 714 -8.88 -22.15 -23.04
N VAL A 715 -9.72 -23.19 -22.98
CA VAL A 715 -11.18 -23.05 -22.90
C VAL A 715 -11.60 -22.36 -21.60
N LEU A 716 -10.97 -22.66 -20.45
CA LEU A 716 -11.23 -21.97 -19.18
C LEU A 716 -11.11 -20.44 -19.31
N HIS A 717 -10.05 -19.95 -19.95
CA HIS A 717 -9.81 -18.51 -20.15
C HIS A 717 -10.72 -17.86 -21.20
N GLN A 718 -11.51 -18.64 -21.91
CA GLN A 718 -12.40 -18.19 -22.98
C GLN A 718 -13.87 -18.50 -22.66
N LEU A 719 -14.15 -18.97 -21.44
CA LEU A 719 -15.52 -19.18 -20.97
C LEU A 719 -16.31 -17.88 -21.11
N TRP A 720 -17.54 -17.98 -21.62
CA TRP A 720 -18.46 -16.85 -21.75
C TRP A 720 -18.07 -15.71 -22.74
N CYS A 721 -16.89 -15.73 -23.35
CA CYS A 721 -16.51 -14.76 -24.38
C CYS A 721 -16.24 -15.42 -25.76
N PRO A 722 -16.65 -14.78 -26.88
CA PRO A 722 -16.20 -15.16 -28.20
C PRO A 722 -14.66 -15.15 -28.30
N PRO A 723 -14.05 -16.03 -29.12
CA PRO A 723 -14.68 -16.85 -30.14
C PRO A 723 -15.17 -18.24 -29.67
N VAL A 724 -14.98 -18.60 -28.40
CA VAL A 724 -15.30 -19.96 -27.91
C VAL A 724 -16.72 -20.04 -27.35
N ALA A 725 -17.26 -18.97 -26.77
CA ALA A 725 -18.67 -18.96 -26.36
C ALA A 725 -19.61 -18.64 -27.54
N VAL A 726 -20.72 -19.38 -27.65
CA VAL A 726 -21.80 -19.21 -28.64
C VAL A 726 -22.87 -18.25 -28.11
N GLY A 727 -23.42 -17.45 -29.01
CA GLY A 727 -24.52 -16.51 -28.75
C GLY A 727 -24.04 -15.09 -28.44
N GLU A 728 -24.97 -14.13 -28.45
CA GLU A 728 -24.69 -12.80 -27.91
C GLU A 728 -24.37 -12.89 -26.43
N ILE A 729 -23.49 -12.01 -25.93
CA ILE A 729 -23.24 -11.85 -24.50
C ILE A 729 -24.49 -11.22 -23.86
N ALA A 730 -25.52 -12.02 -23.67
CA ALA A 730 -26.81 -11.61 -23.13
C ALA A 730 -26.70 -11.46 -21.61
N GLY A 731 -26.25 -10.28 -21.16
CA GLY A 731 -26.21 -9.85 -19.76
C GLY A 731 -25.39 -10.72 -18.79
N LEU A 732 -24.98 -10.13 -17.68
CA LEU A 732 -24.32 -10.86 -16.58
C LEU A 732 -25.38 -11.47 -15.64
N GLY A 733 -26.02 -12.55 -16.07
CA GLY A 733 -26.97 -13.29 -15.22
C GLY A 733 -26.29 -14.01 -14.04
N LEU A 734 -26.98 -14.16 -12.91
CA LEU A 734 -26.46 -14.79 -11.67
C LEU A 734 -25.99 -16.25 -11.85
N ASP A 735 -26.41 -16.93 -12.91
CA ASP A 735 -26.02 -18.30 -13.24
C ASP A 735 -25.11 -18.38 -14.48
N ALA A 736 -24.66 -17.24 -15.02
CA ALA A 736 -23.87 -17.18 -16.25
C ALA A 736 -22.65 -18.11 -16.21
N PHE A 737 -22.01 -18.22 -15.05
CA PHE A 737 -20.85 -19.10 -14.84
C PHE A 737 -21.23 -20.59 -14.76
N ALA A 738 -22.32 -20.93 -14.06
CA ALA A 738 -22.83 -22.30 -13.97
C ALA A 738 -23.29 -22.83 -15.35
N ARG A 739 -23.68 -21.92 -16.26
CA ARG A 739 -24.07 -22.26 -17.64
C ARG A 739 -22.93 -22.11 -18.66
N ALA A 740 -21.76 -21.65 -18.25
CA ALA A 740 -20.69 -21.28 -19.17
C ALA A 740 -20.25 -22.44 -20.07
N LEU A 741 -20.14 -23.66 -19.52
CA LEU A 741 -19.81 -24.87 -20.31
C LEU A 741 -20.88 -25.21 -21.37
N ARG A 742 -22.16 -24.93 -21.09
CA ARG A 742 -23.26 -25.15 -22.06
C ARG A 742 -23.22 -24.19 -23.23
N ARG A 743 -22.52 -23.06 -23.06
CA ARG A 743 -22.33 -22.04 -24.11
C ARG A 743 -21.05 -22.23 -24.91
N VAL A 744 -20.21 -23.21 -24.60
CA VAL A 744 -18.99 -23.47 -25.36
C VAL A 744 -19.35 -24.01 -26.76
N ASP A 745 -18.76 -23.42 -27.79
CA ASP A 745 -18.74 -23.92 -29.17
C ASP A 745 -17.77 -25.10 -29.24
N TRP A 746 -18.27 -26.30 -28.97
CA TRP A 746 -17.46 -27.52 -28.94
C TRP A 746 -16.86 -27.89 -30.31
N ASP A 747 -17.34 -27.32 -31.40
CA ASP A 747 -16.75 -27.51 -32.74
C ASP A 747 -15.41 -26.78 -32.88
N ARG A 748 -15.14 -25.77 -32.03
CA ARG A 748 -13.87 -25.03 -31.97
C ARG A 748 -12.87 -25.62 -30.98
N VAL A 749 -13.27 -26.67 -30.26
CA VAL A 749 -12.48 -27.31 -29.19
C VAL A 749 -11.89 -28.62 -29.68
N ARG A 750 -10.56 -28.74 -29.60
CA ARG A 750 -9.86 -29.99 -29.94
C ARG A 750 -10.14 -31.05 -28.87
N SER A 751 -10.18 -32.32 -29.27
CA SER A 751 -10.42 -33.45 -28.35
C SER A 751 -11.67 -33.28 -27.47
N ARG A 752 -12.77 -32.77 -28.06
CA ARG A 752 -13.99 -32.29 -27.37
C ARG A 752 -14.43 -33.13 -26.17
N GLY A 753 -14.53 -34.45 -26.31
CA GLY A 753 -15.05 -35.32 -25.26
C GLY A 753 -14.11 -35.44 -24.05
N ARG A 754 -12.80 -35.42 -24.31
CA ARG A 754 -11.75 -35.47 -23.28
C ARG A 754 -11.66 -34.13 -22.56
N VAL A 755 -11.63 -33.03 -23.31
CA VAL A 755 -11.60 -31.67 -22.76
C VAL A 755 -12.86 -31.37 -21.94
N HIS A 756 -14.04 -31.76 -22.42
CA HIS A 756 -15.28 -31.64 -21.64
C HIS A 756 -15.17 -32.35 -20.29
N ALA A 757 -14.72 -33.61 -20.28
CA ALA A 757 -14.58 -34.38 -19.04
C ALA A 757 -13.57 -33.76 -18.06
N ILE A 758 -12.46 -33.21 -18.56
CA ILE A 758 -11.46 -32.49 -17.72
C ILE A 758 -12.09 -31.25 -17.10
N LEU A 759 -12.79 -30.43 -17.90
CA LEU A 759 -13.40 -29.18 -17.44
C LEU A 759 -14.54 -29.43 -16.44
N GLU A 760 -15.37 -30.43 -16.70
CA GLU A 760 -16.45 -30.85 -15.80
C GLU A 760 -15.88 -31.37 -14.48
N GLY A 761 -14.91 -32.29 -14.53
CA GLY A 761 -14.26 -32.80 -13.33
C GLY A 761 -13.53 -31.73 -12.53
N TYR A 762 -12.78 -30.84 -13.20
CA TYR A 762 -12.08 -29.75 -12.53
C TYR A 762 -13.05 -28.78 -11.86
N ARG A 763 -14.14 -28.38 -12.52
CA ARG A 763 -15.05 -27.36 -11.99
C ARG A 763 -16.05 -27.88 -10.98
N GLU A 764 -16.54 -29.09 -11.14
CA GLU A 764 -17.72 -29.57 -10.40
C GLU A 764 -17.37 -30.63 -9.35
N TYR A 765 -16.29 -31.41 -9.52
CA TYR A 765 -16.06 -32.58 -8.65
C TYR A 765 -15.18 -32.26 -7.43
N GLU A 766 -15.72 -32.52 -6.23
CA GLU A 766 -15.05 -32.26 -4.96
C GLU A 766 -13.83 -33.16 -4.74
N ASP A 767 -13.88 -34.41 -5.18
CA ASP A 767 -12.76 -35.35 -5.07
C ASP A 767 -11.57 -34.92 -5.95
N VAL A 768 -11.83 -34.39 -7.15
CA VAL A 768 -10.80 -33.78 -8.01
C VAL A 768 -10.19 -32.57 -7.33
N PHE A 769 -10.99 -31.71 -6.71
CA PHE A 769 -10.49 -30.58 -5.89
C PHE A 769 -9.60 -31.05 -4.75
N ARG A 770 -10.06 -31.98 -3.92
CA ARG A 770 -9.28 -32.48 -2.78
C ARG A 770 -7.96 -33.10 -3.21
N ARG A 771 -7.93 -33.87 -4.32
CA ARG A 771 -6.69 -34.42 -4.88
C ARG A 771 -5.78 -33.33 -5.46
N GLY A 772 -6.35 -32.33 -6.13
CA GLY A 772 -5.61 -31.17 -6.64
C GLY A 772 -4.94 -30.34 -5.55
N GLN A 773 -5.56 -30.26 -4.37
CA GLN A 773 -5.04 -29.54 -3.20
C GLN A 773 -4.00 -30.33 -2.38
N GLN A 774 -3.74 -31.59 -2.72
CA GLN A 774 -2.62 -32.33 -2.13
C GLN A 774 -1.31 -31.69 -2.54
N LEU A 775 -0.39 -31.56 -1.59
CA LEU A 775 0.90 -30.91 -1.86
C LEU A 775 1.86 -31.86 -2.56
N VAL A 776 2.65 -31.30 -3.48
CA VAL A 776 3.79 -31.95 -4.12
C VAL A 776 5.05 -31.15 -3.83
N ASP A 777 6.16 -31.86 -3.66
CA ASP A 777 7.48 -31.26 -3.47
C ASP A 777 8.16 -31.10 -4.83
N VAL A 778 8.57 -29.87 -5.15
CA VAL A 778 9.26 -29.52 -6.39
C VAL A 778 10.71 -29.22 -6.06
N THR A 779 11.60 -30.15 -6.44
CA THR A 779 13.05 -29.95 -6.33
C THR A 779 13.53 -28.97 -7.40
N LEU A 780 14.25 -27.93 -6.98
CA LEU A 780 14.81 -26.91 -7.87
C LEU A 780 16.21 -27.33 -8.36
N ASP A 781 16.24 -28.35 -9.21
CA ASP A 781 17.48 -28.82 -9.86
C ASP A 781 17.87 -27.95 -11.07
N GLU A 782 19.05 -28.20 -11.65
CA GLU A 782 19.54 -27.47 -12.84
C GLU A 782 18.58 -27.53 -14.03
N SER A 783 17.80 -28.61 -14.17
CA SER A 783 16.81 -28.74 -15.23
C SER A 783 15.61 -27.82 -14.99
N GLU A 784 15.16 -27.66 -13.74
CA GLU A 784 14.11 -26.71 -13.37
C GLU A 784 14.60 -25.26 -13.53
N ILE A 785 15.82 -24.94 -13.10
CA ILE A 785 16.42 -23.61 -13.26
C ILE A 785 16.49 -23.22 -14.75
N ALA A 786 16.94 -24.14 -15.62
CA ALA A 786 16.99 -23.90 -17.05
C ALA A 786 15.58 -23.66 -17.66
N ALA A 787 14.57 -24.40 -17.20
CA ALA A 787 13.19 -24.20 -17.64
C ALA A 787 12.65 -22.82 -17.22
N LEU A 788 12.94 -22.38 -16.00
CA LEU A 788 12.57 -21.05 -15.50
C LEU A 788 13.22 -19.93 -16.33
N GLN A 789 14.51 -20.05 -16.66
CA GLN A 789 15.22 -19.10 -17.52
C GLN A 789 14.56 -19.01 -18.91
N VAL A 790 14.32 -20.16 -19.55
CA VAL A 790 13.72 -20.22 -20.89
C VAL A 790 12.31 -19.60 -20.90
N ALA A 791 11.49 -19.88 -19.90
CA ALA A 791 10.14 -19.32 -19.77
C ALA A 791 10.18 -17.80 -19.52
N GLN A 792 11.06 -17.33 -18.64
CA GLN A 792 11.23 -15.91 -18.35
C GLN A 792 11.69 -15.13 -19.59
N ASP A 793 12.68 -15.66 -20.32
CA ASP A 793 13.21 -15.03 -21.52
C ASP A 793 12.14 -14.92 -22.63
N ALA A 794 11.31 -15.96 -22.79
CA ALA A 794 10.19 -15.95 -23.73
C ALA A 794 9.16 -14.87 -23.37
N LEU A 795 8.82 -14.74 -22.08
CA LEU A 795 7.89 -13.72 -21.61
C LEU A 795 8.43 -12.31 -21.79
N ARG A 796 9.71 -12.08 -21.48
CA ARG A 796 10.37 -10.78 -21.69
C ARG A 796 10.38 -10.37 -23.17
N ARG A 797 10.72 -11.29 -24.07
CA ARG A 797 10.64 -11.06 -25.53
C ARG A 797 9.23 -10.69 -25.96
N CYS A 798 8.22 -11.41 -25.47
CA CYS A 798 6.83 -11.15 -25.81
C CYS A 798 6.34 -9.79 -25.27
N ALA A 799 6.65 -9.47 -24.01
CA ALA A 799 6.29 -8.19 -23.41
C ALA A 799 6.90 -7.01 -24.19
N GLY A 800 8.21 -7.10 -24.52
CA GLY A 800 8.88 -6.10 -25.35
C GLY A 800 8.29 -5.96 -26.75
N ALA A 801 7.98 -7.07 -27.42
CA ALA A 801 7.39 -7.06 -28.76
C ALA A 801 5.97 -6.47 -28.80
N LEU A 802 5.20 -6.64 -27.72
CA LEU A 802 3.84 -6.10 -27.60
C LEU A 802 3.81 -4.66 -27.04
N GLY A 803 4.97 -4.08 -26.71
CA GLY A 803 5.04 -2.75 -26.07
C GLY A 803 4.37 -2.72 -24.70
N ILE A 804 4.35 -3.84 -23.98
CA ILE A 804 3.78 -3.93 -22.63
C ILE A 804 4.78 -3.31 -21.65
N VAL A 805 4.27 -2.41 -20.80
CA VAL A 805 5.05 -1.73 -19.77
C VAL A 805 4.81 -2.41 -18.42
N VAL A 806 5.86 -2.61 -17.63
CA VAL A 806 5.74 -3.11 -16.26
C VAL A 806 5.68 -1.92 -15.28
N GLU A 807 4.65 -1.88 -14.45
CA GLU A 807 4.53 -0.90 -13.36
C GLU A 807 5.41 -1.39 -12.19
N VAL A 808 6.30 -0.55 -11.68
CA VAL A 808 7.26 -0.91 -10.64
C VAL A 808 7.14 0.04 -9.46
N ASN A 809 6.99 -0.54 -8.27
CA ASN A 809 6.77 0.15 -7.01
C ASN A 809 7.87 -0.30 -6.02
N PRO A 810 9.08 0.28 -6.06
CA PRO A 810 10.25 -0.17 -5.30
C PRO A 810 10.00 -0.43 -3.81
N SER A 811 9.33 0.47 -3.09
CA SER A 811 9.02 0.26 -1.66
C SER A 811 8.09 -0.93 -1.43
N SER A 812 7.05 -1.08 -2.27
CA SER A 812 6.10 -2.19 -2.22
C SER A 812 6.79 -3.53 -2.51
N ASN A 813 7.59 -3.58 -3.60
CA ASN A 813 8.34 -4.77 -3.98
C ASN A 813 9.37 -5.19 -2.92
N LEU A 814 10.02 -4.23 -2.25
CA LEU A 814 10.94 -4.51 -1.14
C LEU A 814 10.23 -5.25 0.00
N LEU A 815 9.04 -4.77 0.39
CA LEU A 815 8.31 -5.25 1.56
C LEU A 815 7.50 -6.51 1.27
N ILE A 816 6.75 -6.56 0.16
CA ILE A 816 5.94 -7.72 -0.26
C ILE A 816 6.83 -8.86 -0.77
N GLY A 817 7.77 -8.55 -1.67
CA GLY A 817 8.68 -9.51 -2.27
C GLY A 817 9.83 -9.96 -1.36
N ASN A 818 9.94 -9.36 -0.17
CA ASN A 818 10.99 -9.63 0.82
C ASN A 818 12.39 -9.63 0.19
N LEU A 819 12.67 -8.61 -0.63
CA LEU A 819 13.93 -8.47 -1.34
C LEU A 819 15.11 -8.21 -0.39
N LEU A 820 14.84 -7.72 0.83
CA LEU A 820 15.77 -7.32 1.89
C LEU A 820 16.73 -6.18 1.52
N ASP A 821 17.12 -6.08 0.25
CA ASP A 821 18.09 -5.13 -0.26
C ASP A 821 17.70 -4.67 -1.68
N LEU A 822 17.48 -3.36 -1.84
CA LEU A 822 17.14 -2.75 -3.12
C LEU A 822 18.27 -2.85 -4.16
N ARG A 823 19.52 -3.07 -3.76
CA ARG A 823 20.63 -3.30 -4.71
C ARG A 823 20.45 -4.56 -5.54
N ASN A 824 19.63 -5.50 -5.06
CA ASN A 824 19.27 -6.73 -5.77
C ASN A 824 17.86 -6.65 -6.38
N HIS A 825 17.32 -5.45 -6.56
CA HIS A 825 15.96 -5.29 -7.06
C HIS A 825 15.80 -5.92 -8.46
N PRO A 826 14.78 -6.78 -8.69
CA PRO A 826 14.53 -7.46 -9.97
C PRO A 826 14.53 -6.54 -11.20
N ILE A 827 14.17 -5.27 -10.99
CA ILE A 827 14.17 -4.22 -12.01
C ILE A 827 15.52 -4.02 -12.69
N LEU A 828 16.63 -4.17 -11.96
CA LEU A 828 17.99 -3.98 -12.49
C LEU A 828 18.38 -5.07 -13.49
N ARG A 829 17.65 -6.19 -13.53
CA ARG A 829 17.77 -7.24 -14.55
C ARG A 829 16.70 -7.10 -15.64
N LEU A 830 15.50 -6.65 -15.28
CA LEU A 830 14.37 -6.49 -16.20
C LEU A 830 14.59 -5.34 -17.20
N PHE A 831 15.03 -4.20 -16.70
CA PHE A 831 15.37 -2.99 -17.45
C PHE A 831 16.68 -2.40 -16.91
N PRO A 832 17.84 -2.98 -17.25
CA PRO A 832 19.13 -2.55 -16.70
C PRO A 832 19.52 -1.14 -17.19
N PRO A 833 20.26 -0.34 -16.38
CA PRO A 833 20.79 0.96 -16.81
C PRO A 833 21.68 0.90 -18.05
N GLU A 834 22.40 -0.22 -18.22
CA GLU A 834 23.23 -0.49 -19.39
C GLU A 834 22.84 -1.85 -20.00
N PRO A 835 22.84 -1.99 -21.35
CA PRO A 835 22.55 -3.26 -22.00
C PRO A 835 23.52 -4.37 -21.55
N GLN A 836 22.99 -5.56 -21.28
CA GLN A 836 23.78 -6.74 -20.96
C GLN A 836 23.88 -7.64 -22.20
N GLU A 837 25.09 -8.04 -22.57
CA GLU A 837 25.32 -8.89 -23.74
C GLU A 837 24.72 -10.29 -23.52
N GLY A 838 23.98 -10.80 -24.52
CA GLY A 838 23.31 -12.10 -24.44
C GLY A 838 22.05 -12.15 -23.56
N ALA A 839 21.69 -11.06 -22.88
CA ALA A 839 20.46 -10.98 -22.10
C ALA A 839 19.22 -10.80 -23.01
N PRO A 840 18.02 -11.21 -22.56
CA PRO A 840 16.78 -10.89 -23.26
C PRO A 840 16.57 -9.37 -23.39
N PRO A 841 15.72 -8.93 -24.34
CA PRO A 841 15.34 -7.54 -24.46
C PRO A 841 14.88 -6.95 -23.13
N ALA A 842 15.27 -5.71 -22.89
CA ALA A 842 14.81 -4.95 -21.74
C ALA A 842 13.30 -4.71 -21.88
N VAL A 843 12.55 -4.93 -20.80
CA VAL A 843 11.10 -4.66 -20.78
C VAL A 843 10.91 -3.24 -20.26
N PRO A 844 10.22 -2.34 -20.99
CA PRO A 844 9.98 -0.99 -20.51
C PRO A 844 9.24 -0.98 -19.18
N ILE A 845 9.60 -0.03 -18.32
CA ILE A 845 9.03 0.10 -16.97
C ILE A 845 8.49 1.51 -16.72
N ALA A 846 7.50 1.59 -15.85
CA ALA A 846 6.95 2.84 -15.34
C ALA A 846 6.84 2.76 -13.82
N VAL A 847 6.93 3.89 -13.13
CA VAL A 847 7.06 3.94 -11.65
C VAL A 847 5.78 4.47 -11.01
N GLY A 848 5.39 3.89 -9.88
CA GLY A 848 4.36 4.44 -9.00
C GLY A 848 4.60 4.14 -7.52
N ALA A 849 3.75 4.73 -6.66
CA ALA A 849 3.92 4.68 -5.20
C ALA A 849 3.06 3.62 -4.48
N ASP A 850 2.12 2.98 -5.19
CA ASP A 850 1.23 1.94 -4.68
C ASP A 850 0.32 2.40 -3.53
N ASP A 851 0.66 2.04 -2.28
CA ASP A 851 -0.02 2.46 -1.05
C ASP A 851 0.90 3.36 -0.19
N PRO A 852 0.94 4.69 -0.44
CA PRO A 852 1.83 5.64 0.23
C PRO A 852 1.92 5.52 1.75
N VAL A 853 0.78 5.44 2.45
CA VAL A 853 0.81 5.35 3.93
C VAL A 853 1.35 4.01 4.41
N THR A 854 1.01 2.91 3.75
CA THR A 854 1.40 1.54 4.16
C THR A 854 2.88 1.32 3.94
N PHE A 855 3.44 1.89 2.87
CA PHE A 855 4.86 1.80 2.53
C PHE A 855 5.67 3.03 2.93
N SER A 856 5.06 3.99 3.65
CA SER A 856 5.68 5.24 4.09
C SER A 856 6.43 5.95 2.94
N THR A 857 5.81 6.11 1.77
CA THR A 857 6.50 6.54 0.53
C THR A 857 5.68 7.52 -0.31
N TYR A 858 6.28 8.03 -1.38
CA TYR A 858 5.66 8.85 -2.41
C TYR A 858 6.45 8.77 -3.72
N LEU A 859 5.89 9.26 -4.83
CA LEU A 859 6.42 8.99 -6.18
C LEU A 859 7.88 9.41 -6.39
N LEU A 860 8.25 10.63 -6.00
CA LEU A 860 9.63 11.11 -6.19
C LEU A 860 10.63 10.32 -5.32
N ARG A 861 10.17 9.80 -4.18
CA ARG A 861 10.96 8.88 -3.35
C ARG A 861 11.22 7.58 -4.10
N GLU A 862 10.23 7.01 -4.78
CA GLU A 862 10.40 5.78 -5.58
C GLU A 862 11.47 5.94 -6.68
N TYR A 863 11.51 7.08 -7.38
CA TYR A 863 12.62 7.38 -8.31
C TYR A 863 13.98 7.45 -7.62
N SER A 864 14.02 8.00 -6.41
CA SER A 864 15.26 8.10 -5.62
C SER A 864 15.70 6.72 -5.11
N LEU A 865 14.77 5.84 -4.76
CA LEU A 865 15.08 4.44 -4.42
C LEU A 865 15.68 3.68 -5.61
N LEU A 866 15.21 3.94 -6.84
CA LEU A 866 15.83 3.38 -8.05
C LEU A 866 17.22 3.96 -8.32
N HIS A 867 17.41 5.27 -8.07
CA HIS A 867 18.74 5.89 -8.12
C HIS A 867 19.69 5.21 -7.14
N GLU A 868 19.29 5.12 -5.87
CA GLU A 868 20.01 4.47 -4.78
C GLU A 868 20.35 3.00 -5.12
N ALA A 869 19.38 2.23 -5.60
CA ALA A 869 19.56 0.84 -6.02
C ALA A 869 20.61 0.69 -7.13
N ALA A 870 20.51 1.49 -8.20
CA ALA A 870 21.42 1.41 -9.33
C ALA A 870 22.83 1.91 -8.98
N LYS A 871 22.94 2.97 -8.17
CA LYS A 871 24.23 3.44 -7.64
C LYS A 871 24.88 2.40 -6.76
N GLY A 872 24.11 1.76 -5.87
CA GLY A 872 24.57 0.68 -5.01
C GLY A 872 24.97 -0.59 -5.78
N ALA A 873 24.39 -0.82 -6.95
CA ALA A 873 24.78 -1.89 -7.86
C ALA A 873 26.05 -1.56 -8.70
N GLY A 874 26.62 -0.36 -8.54
CA GLY A 874 27.89 0.02 -9.16
C GLY A 874 27.78 0.79 -10.49
N TYR A 875 26.59 1.19 -10.91
CA TYR A 875 26.41 1.96 -12.15
C TYR A 875 26.89 3.43 -11.98
N SER A 876 27.41 4.00 -13.08
CA SER A 876 27.88 5.40 -13.08
C SER A 876 26.71 6.38 -12.92
N GLU A 877 26.96 7.56 -12.32
CA GLU A 877 25.93 8.60 -12.12
C GLU A 877 25.22 8.95 -13.44
N ARG A 878 26.00 9.09 -14.52
CA ARG A 878 25.47 9.43 -15.84
C ARG A 878 24.51 8.35 -16.36
N ALA A 879 24.92 7.09 -16.30
CA ALA A 879 24.08 5.97 -16.75
C ALA A 879 22.77 5.90 -15.96
N VAL A 880 22.84 6.10 -14.63
CA VAL A 880 21.66 6.11 -13.76
C VAL A 880 20.72 7.26 -14.10
N LEU A 881 21.23 8.48 -14.28
CA LEU A 881 20.37 9.64 -14.60
C LEU A 881 19.71 9.53 -15.98
N ASP A 882 20.41 8.97 -16.97
CA ASP A 882 19.83 8.74 -18.30
C ASP A 882 18.81 7.60 -18.29
N TRP A 883 19.07 6.55 -17.50
CA TRP A 883 18.13 5.46 -17.25
C TRP A 883 16.84 5.95 -16.57
N LEU A 884 16.94 6.74 -15.49
CA LEU A 884 15.78 7.31 -14.80
C LEU A 884 14.99 8.27 -15.69
N ALA A 885 15.65 9.03 -16.57
CA ALA A 885 14.96 9.85 -17.56
C ALA A 885 14.18 9.02 -18.58
N ALA A 886 14.73 7.89 -19.04
CA ALA A 886 14.02 6.95 -19.92
C ALA A 886 12.81 6.30 -19.22
N ILE A 887 12.94 5.96 -17.94
CA ILE A 887 11.85 5.45 -17.12
C ILE A 887 10.76 6.51 -16.94
N GLN A 888 11.14 7.74 -16.62
CA GLN A 888 10.19 8.86 -16.49
C GLN A 888 9.43 9.12 -17.78
N GLN A 889 10.11 9.09 -18.93
CA GLN A 889 9.45 9.21 -20.23
C GLN A 889 8.50 8.04 -20.49
N THR A 890 8.91 6.81 -20.14
CA THR A 890 8.04 5.63 -20.24
C THR A 890 6.81 5.75 -19.34
N SER A 891 6.94 6.26 -18.11
CA SER A 891 5.81 6.55 -17.22
C SER A 891 4.83 7.54 -17.84
N LEU A 892 5.32 8.59 -18.49
CA LEU A 892 4.48 9.53 -19.23
C LEU A 892 3.77 8.81 -20.39
N ASP A 893 4.47 8.04 -21.20
CA ASP A 893 3.90 7.43 -22.41
C ASP A 893 2.93 6.28 -22.08
N ALA A 894 3.14 5.59 -20.96
CA ALA A 894 2.34 4.46 -20.50
C ALA A 894 1.04 4.87 -19.79
N ARG A 895 0.86 6.14 -19.45
CA ARG A 895 -0.33 6.64 -18.76
C ARG A 895 -1.60 6.40 -19.60
N PHE A 896 -2.69 6.11 -18.92
CA PHE A 896 -4.02 5.98 -19.50
C PHE A 896 -4.79 7.31 -19.46
N THR A 897 -4.36 8.24 -18.61
CA THR A 897 -4.84 9.62 -18.57
C THR A 897 -4.65 10.34 -19.90
N GLU A 898 -5.55 11.28 -20.18
CA GLU A 898 -5.49 12.14 -21.35
C GLU A 898 -5.83 13.58 -20.92
N PRO A 899 -5.26 14.61 -21.58
CA PRO A 899 -5.62 15.99 -21.32
C PRO A 899 -7.10 16.25 -21.58
N TRP A 900 -7.81 16.79 -20.60
CA TRP A 900 -9.20 17.19 -20.75
C TRP A 900 -9.30 18.50 -21.55
N ARG A 901 -9.85 18.45 -22.77
CA ARG A 901 -9.93 19.60 -23.70
C ARG A 901 -11.35 20.14 -23.86
N PRO A 902 -11.58 21.45 -24.05
CA PRO A 902 -10.57 22.50 -24.23
C PRO A 902 -9.87 22.91 -22.92
N THR A 903 -10.49 22.70 -21.75
CA THR A 903 -9.85 22.82 -20.43
C THR A 903 -10.34 21.72 -19.49
N ALA A 904 -9.51 21.32 -18.53
CA ALA A 904 -9.89 20.33 -17.52
C ALA A 904 -11.03 20.82 -16.64
N ARG A 905 -11.06 22.11 -16.33
CA ARG A 905 -12.12 22.70 -15.51
C ARG A 905 -13.50 22.59 -16.15
N GLU A 906 -13.61 22.86 -17.45
CA GLU A 906 -14.89 22.76 -18.15
C GLU A 906 -15.38 21.32 -18.23
N LYS A 907 -14.49 20.37 -18.57
CA LYS A 907 -14.81 18.94 -18.62
C LYS A 907 -15.19 18.38 -17.26
N ALA A 908 -14.53 18.81 -16.18
CA ALA A 908 -14.88 18.47 -14.80
C ALA A 908 -16.32 18.90 -14.47
N GLY A 909 -16.67 20.15 -14.80
CA GLY A 909 -18.02 20.67 -14.62
C GLY A 909 -19.08 19.88 -15.37
N VAL A 910 -18.85 19.58 -16.65
CA VAL A 910 -19.77 18.78 -17.47
C VAL A 910 -19.96 17.37 -16.88
N LEU A 911 -18.87 16.72 -16.46
CA LEU A 911 -18.94 15.40 -15.85
C LEU A 911 -19.73 15.43 -14.54
N LEU A 912 -19.48 16.42 -13.67
CA LEU A 912 -20.20 16.58 -12.41
C LEU A 912 -21.70 16.79 -12.64
N ASP A 913 -22.08 17.65 -13.58
CA ASP A 913 -23.49 17.89 -13.93
C ASP A 913 -24.17 16.61 -14.43
N LYS A 914 -23.50 15.80 -15.27
CA LYS A 914 -24.03 14.53 -15.77
C LYS A 914 -24.19 13.48 -14.68
N LEU A 915 -23.23 13.41 -13.75
CA LEU A 915 -23.31 12.53 -12.58
C LEU A 915 -24.43 12.96 -11.63
N ASP A 916 -24.60 14.27 -11.39
CA ASP A 916 -25.69 14.80 -10.57
C ASP A 916 -27.07 14.52 -11.20
N ASP A 917 -27.22 14.66 -12.52
CA ASP A 917 -28.44 14.30 -13.24
C ASP A 917 -28.74 12.79 -13.10
N PHE A 918 -27.74 11.92 -13.23
CA PHE A 918 -27.89 10.47 -13.03
C PHE A 918 -28.26 10.10 -11.58
N LEU A 919 -27.66 10.80 -10.60
CA LEU A 919 -27.93 10.64 -9.17
C LEU A 919 -29.23 11.35 -8.72
N GLN A 920 -29.92 12.04 -9.62
CA GLN A 920 -31.13 12.83 -9.34
C GLN A 920 -30.92 13.88 -8.23
N ARG A 921 -29.71 14.46 -8.15
CA ARG A 921 -29.38 15.49 -7.15
C ARG A 921 -29.96 16.84 -7.57
N PRO A 922 -30.46 17.66 -6.64
CA PRO A 922 -31.00 18.98 -6.98
C PRO A 922 -29.90 19.85 -7.60
N ARG A 923 -30.13 20.36 -8.82
CA ARG A 923 -29.23 21.30 -9.48
C ARG A 923 -28.95 22.50 -8.55
N THR A 924 -27.71 22.62 -8.08
CA THR A 924 -27.30 23.73 -7.20
C THR A 924 -27.37 25.06 -7.96
N SER A 925 -27.72 26.16 -7.27
CA SER A 925 -28.06 27.47 -7.88
C SER A 925 -27.01 28.06 -8.84
N THR A 926 -25.78 27.57 -8.79
CA THR A 926 -24.67 27.91 -9.70
C THR A 926 -24.90 27.45 -11.14
N SER A 927 -25.58 26.32 -11.38
CA SER A 927 -25.89 25.86 -12.75
C SER A 927 -27.01 26.66 -13.40
N ARG A 928 -28.02 27.11 -12.62
CA ARG A 928 -29.07 28.03 -13.10
C ARG A 928 -28.52 29.37 -13.60
N ARG A 929 -27.41 29.87 -13.04
CA ARG A 929 -26.79 31.12 -13.50
C ARG A 929 -26.07 30.96 -14.85
N LYS A 930 -25.49 29.80 -15.15
CA LYS A 930 -24.84 29.54 -16.45
C LYS A 930 -25.85 29.27 -17.57
N GLU A 931 -26.94 28.54 -17.30
CA GLU A 931 -28.02 28.37 -18.28
C GLU A 931 -28.78 29.69 -18.57
N ALA A 932 -28.94 30.57 -17.58
CA ALA A 932 -29.51 31.90 -17.78
C ALA A 932 -28.61 32.82 -18.63
N LEU A 933 -27.29 32.66 -18.56
CA LEU A 933 -26.33 33.40 -19.39
C LEU A 933 -26.22 32.81 -20.82
N ALA A 934 -26.32 31.49 -20.96
CA ALA A 934 -26.33 30.82 -22.27
C ALA A 934 -27.64 31.06 -23.05
N SER A 935 -28.78 31.14 -22.36
CA SER A 935 -30.08 31.48 -22.98
C SER A 935 -30.22 32.95 -23.36
N HIS A 936 -29.43 33.86 -22.78
CA HIS A 936 -29.33 35.26 -23.23
C HIS A 936 -28.35 35.48 -24.39
N ALA A 937 -27.43 34.56 -24.66
CA ALA A 937 -26.50 34.66 -25.80
C ALA A 937 -27.11 34.21 -27.14
N LEU A 938 -28.31 33.60 -27.14
CA LEU A 938 -29.02 33.13 -28.33
C LEU A 938 -30.14 34.05 -28.83
N ALA A 939 -30.31 35.23 -28.23
CA ALA A 939 -31.28 36.24 -28.67
C ALA A 939 -30.56 37.51 -29.18
N SER A 940 -30.03 37.43 -30.41
CA SER A 940 -29.70 38.63 -31.20
C SER A 940 -30.76 38.82 -32.30
N PRO A 941 -31.44 39.97 -32.40
CA PRO A 941 -32.39 40.23 -33.47
C PRO A 941 -31.63 40.76 -34.69
N PHE A 942 -31.46 39.91 -35.70
CA PHE A 942 -31.18 40.38 -37.06
C PHE A 942 -32.49 40.86 -37.69
N ALA A 943 -32.63 42.16 -37.89
CA ALA A 943 -33.55 42.75 -38.86
C ALA A 943 -32.79 43.85 -39.66
N PRO A 944 -32.87 43.87 -41.00
CA PRO A 944 -32.06 44.74 -41.85
C PRO A 944 -32.68 46.14 -42.02
N PRO A 945 -31.90 47.15 -42.46
CA PRO A 945 -32.41 48.50 -42.63
C PRO A 945 -33.16 48.63 -43.96
N PHE A 946 -34.37 49.20 -43.93
CA PHE A 946 -35.04 49.76 -45.10
C PHE A 946 -35.16 51.28 -44.95
N ALA A 947 -35.00 51.94 -46.08
CA ALA A 947 -34.94 53.39 -46.30
C ALA A 947 -36.18 54.16 -45.83
N HIS A 948 -35.96 55.32 -45.21
CA HIS A 948 -36.25 56.65 -45.76
C HIS A 948 -35.68 57.76 -44.88
#